data_AF-A0A3B4D2G4-F1
#
_entry.id   AF-A0A3B4D2G4-F1
#
_cell.length_a   1.000
_cell.length_b   1.000
_cell.length_c   1.000
_cell.angle_alpha   90.00
_cell.angle_beta   90.00
_cell.angle_gamma   90.00
#
_symmetry.space_group_name_H-M   'P 1'
#
loop_
_entity.id
_entity.type
_entity.pdbx_description
1 polymer ?
#
loop_
_entity_poly.entity_id
_entity_poly.type
_entity_poly.pdbx_seq_one_letter_code
_entity_poly.pdbx_strand_id
1 'polypeptide(L)'
;MYGSARSVGKVEGNHSGGSNQSPGRSPRLPRSPRLGHRRTSSTGGSGSGGPGGKTLSMENIQSLNAAYATSGPMYLSDNEVVASGPDLPKSTMTLGRSGGHLPYGVRTTVMGSSPNIATGVPGSVASDSIAFGDHMPSSMASTVPHSLRQARDNTIMDLQAQLKEVLRENELLRKEVDVKESKLSSSMNSIKTFWSPELKKERALRKDEVSKIAVWKEQYRVIQEETQHFQMTIQALQDELRIQRDLNQLFQQDCSVRPGEPFSAELTEENFQRLHAEHERQAKELFLLRKTLEEMELRIDTQKQTLSARDESIKKLLEMLQSKGLSAKASEEDHERTRRLAEAEMHIHHLESLLEQRDKETSALREEIHRRYEGAPESAKTKALQTVIEMKDSKINSLERSLRDLEEEVQMLKSNGALSTEEREEEMKQMEVYRSHSKFMKNKIDQVKQDLSRKDTELLGLQTKLETLTNQFSDSKQHIEVLKESLTAKEQRAAILQTEVDALRLRLEEKETMLNKKTKQIQEMSEEKGTLNGEIHDLKDMLDVKERKVTVLQKKIENLQEQLKDKEKQMSSLKERVKSLQADTSNTDTALTTLEEALAEKERIIERLKEQRDRDEREKGEELENNKKELKELKEKVSLLQGDLSDRETTLLDLKEHASSLASSGLKKDSKLKTFEIALEQKKEECIKLENQLKKAHTAAVEAQANTELSDRISALEQEVARHKEDAGKAQAEVDRLLEILREMENEKNDKDRKINELERQMKDQSKKVATLKHKEQVEKNKNAQLMEEARKREDNINESSQQIKMEELLAAMEKVKQELESMKAKLSSTQQSLAEKEAHLTTLRAERRKHLEEVLEMKQEALLAAISEKDANIALLELSSSKKKKTQDEVALLKREKDRLVQQLKQQTQNRMKLMADNYEDDHLKASSHSDQTNHKPSPDQIIPPLIDLNQNRSKLKLYIGHLTALCHERDPHILQDLAPPSAYHRSQQDAWEEELQKMSLEQLESELEQCEKESAELQEYANSVLQQIADHCPDILEQVVNALEESC
;
A
#
# COMPACT_ATOMS: atom_id res chain seq x y z
N MET A 1 13.08 59.87 14.61
CA MET A 1 13.85 61.08 14.17
C MET A 1 15.22 61.04 14.86
N TYR A 2 16.24 61.65 14.26
CA TYR A 2 17.62 61.82 14.76
C TYR A 2 18.52 60.58 14.98
N GLY A 3 19.84 60.80 14.78
CA GLY A 3 20.97 60.00 15.32
C GLY A 3 21.11 58.57 14.79
N SER A 4 21.76 58.27 13.66
CA SER A 4 23.10 58.63 13.15
C SER A 4 24.26 57.82 13.75
N ALA A 5 24.97 57.11 12.87
CA ALA A 5 26.00 56.11 13.17
C ALA A 5 27.40 56.69 13.48
N ARG A 6 28.20 55.91 14.23
CA ARG A 6 29.58 55.41 13.93
C ARG A 6 30.17 54.75 15.19
N SER A 7 31.19 53.88 15.15
CA SER A 7 32.06 53.41 14.06
C SER A 7 32.54 51.97 14.29
N VAL A 8 33.28 51.38 13.34
CA VAL A 8 33.92 50.06 13.46
C VAL A 8 35.29 50.17 14.15
N GLY A 9 35.63 49.18 15.00
CA GLY A 9 36.96 48.98 15.59
C GLY A 9 37.09 47.55 16.16
N LYS A 10 38.29 46.94 16.13
CA LYS A 10 38.50 45.51 16.43
C LYS A 10 39.89 45.29 17.04
N VAL A 11 40.01 44.28 17.91
CA VAL A 11 41.25 43.68 18.47
C VAL A 11 41.95 44.46 19.59
N GLU A 12 42.33 43.71 20.66
CA GLU A 12 43.27 44.03 21.77
C GLU A 12 43.01 45.29 22.64
N GLY A 13 43.44 45.37 23.91
CA GLY A 13 44.04 44.34 24.78
C GLY A 13 44.61 44.92 26.09
N ASN A 14 44.54 44.16 27.19
CA ASN A 14 45.25 44.31 28.48
C ASN A 14 44.98 45.49 29.46
N HIS A 15 44.79 45.09 30.74
CA HIS A 15 45.05 45.81 32.02
C HIS A 15 44.20 47.06 32.35
N SER A 16 43.91 47.43 33.60
CA SER A 16 44.30 46.97 34.96
C SER A 16 43.10 47.19 35.92
N GLY A 17 42.91 46.55 37.08
CA GLY A 17 43.60 45.48 37.84
C GLY A 17 43.18 45.52 39.33
N GLY A 18 43.30 44.42 40.11
CA GLY A 18 43.06 44.48 41.58
C GLY A 18 42.68 43.20 42.34
N SER A 19 43.66 42.60 43.04
CA SER A 19 43.58 41.84 44.32
C SER A 19 42.70 40.57 44.52
N ASN A 20 43.40 39.48 44.93
CA ASN A 20 43.03 38.44 45.93
C ASN A 20 41.79 37.52 45.74
N GLN A 21 41.84 36.19 45.98
CA GLN A 21 42.99 35.25 46.14
C GLN A 21 42.54 33.77 45.89
N SER A 22 43.48 32.89 45.52
CA SER A 22 43.32 31.45 45.15
C SER A 22 43.32 30.50 46.39
N PRO A 23 43.27 29.13 46.29
CA PRO A 23 43.18 28.16 45.16
C PRO A 23 41.95 27.20 45.25
N GLY A 24 41.65 26.18 44.41
CA GLY A 24 42.35 25.42 43.33
C GLY A 24 42.40 23.90 43.69
N ARG A 25 42.53 22.89 42.81
CA ARG A 25 42.64 22.75 41.34
C ARG A 25 42.54 21.24 40.95
N SER A 26 41.99 20.85 39.80
CA SER A 26 41.93 19.42 39.35
C SER A 26 43.08 18.98 38.42
N PRO A 27 43.47 17.68 38.41
CA PRO A 27 43.80 17.00 37.14
C PRO A 27 43.55 15.46 37.05
N ARG A 28 43.01 15.04 35.88
CA ARG A 28 43.18 13.81 35.04
C ARG A 28 43.52 12.38 35.60
N LEU A 29 43.03 11.39 34.84
CA LEU A 29 43.17 9.91 34.90
C LEU A 29 44.62 9.35 34.94
N PRO A 30 44.78 8.06 35.32
CA PRO A 30 45.22 7.08 34.31
C PRO A 30 44.60 5.64 34.36
N ARG A 31 44.55 5.01 33.18
CA ARG A 31 44.63 3.57 32.79
C ARG A 31 44.08 2.43 33.69
N SER A 32 43.32 1.53 33.05
CA SER A 32 43.05 0.14 33.47
C SER A 32 44.27 -0.79 33.38
N PRO A 33 44.21 -1.97 34.03
CA PRO A 33 44.52 -3.22 33.32
C PRO A 33 43.44 -4.32 33.51
N ARG A 34 43.67 -5.51 32.92
CA ARG A 34 42.71 -6.63 32.75
C ARG A 34 43.33 -7.96 33.25
N LEU A 35 42.49 -8.92 33.65
CA LEU A 35 42.76 -10.38 33.82
C LEU A 35 43.63 -10.85 35.01
N GLY A 36 43.22 -12.00 35.61
CA GLY A 36 43.96 -12.80 36.59
C GLY A 36 43.08 -13.85 37.29
N HIS A 37 43.40 -15.16 37.20
CA HIS A 37 42.57 -16.29 37.68
C HIS A 37 43.06 -16.97 38.98
N ARG A 38 42.11 -17.44 39.82
CA ARG A 38 42.00 -18.79 40.46
C ARG A 38 40.68 -18.80 41.29
N ARG A 39 39.77 -19.81 41.23
CA ARG A 39 39.80 -21.23 41.66
C ARG A 39 40.14 -21.42 43.15
N THR A 40 39.46 -22.28 43.93
CA THR A 40 38.47 -23.35 43.64
C THR A 40 37.01 -22.88 43.94
N SER A 41 35.97 -23.59 44.45
CA SER A 41 35.73 -24.93 45.05
C SER A 41 34.37 -25.55 44.60
N SER A 42 33.73 -26.42 45.41
CA SER A 42 32.53 -27.24 45.02
C SER A 42 31.71 -27.78 46.22
N THR A 43 30.63 -28.54 45.94
CA THR A 43 29.67 -29.27 46.85
C THR A 43 28.51 -28.39 47.34
N GLY A 44 27.20 -28.75 47.32
CA GLY A 44 26.47 -30.03 47.19
C GLY A 44 25.84 -30.44 48.54
N GLY A 45 24.58 -30.87 48.71
CA GLY A 45 23.39 -31.01 47.85
C GLY A 45 22.22 -31.65 48.65
N SER A 46 20.99 -31.71 48.11
CA SER A 46 19.77 -32.39 48.67
C SER A 46 19.20 -31.84 50.01
N GLY A 47 17.89 -31.92 50.33
CA GLY A 47 16.70 -32.32 49.54
C GLY A 47 15.43 -32.52 50.42
N SER A 48 14.27 -32.76 49.79
CA SER A 48 12.96 -33.20 50.36
C SER A 48 12.11 -32.21 51.20
N GLY A 49 10.77 -32.36 51.13
CA GLY A 49 9.79 -31.75 52.06
C GLY A 49 8.72 -30.83 51.44
N GLY A 50 7.57 -31.38 51.03
CA GLY A 50 6.32 -30.60 50.78
C GLY A 50 5.30 -30.77 51.91
N PRO A 51 4.02 -30.34 51.78
CA PRO A 51 3.37 -29.73 50.62
C PRO A 51 2.77 -28.33 50.90
N GLY A 52 2.30 -27.63 49.85
CA GLY A 52 1.52 -26.40 49.97
C GLY A 52 1.49 -25.62 48.65
N GLY A 53 0.32 -25.49 48.03
CA GLY A 53 0.19 -24.95 46.68
C GLY A 53 0.47 -23.45 46.57
N LYS A 54 1.14 -23.04 45.49
CA LYS A 54 1.19 -21.65 45.00
C LYS A 54 1.31 -21.64 43.47
N THR A 55 0.65 -20.66 42.89
CA THR A 55 0.62 -20.33 41.45
C THR A 55 2.02 -20.19 40.86
N LEU A 56 2.28 -20.82 39.72
CA LEU A 56 3.47 -20.50 38.91
C LEU A 56 3.21 -19.24 38.09
N SER A 57 3.95 -18.17 38.40
CA SER A 57 4.20 -17.09 37.45
C SER A 57 5.25 -17.55 36.43
N MET A 58 5.07 -17.19 35.17
CA MET A 58 6.10 -17.33 34.14
C MET A 58 6.35 -15.98 33.48
N GLU A 59 7.31 -15.23 34.02
CA GLU A 59 7.98 -14.20 33.23
C GLU A 59 8.84 -14.91 32.18
N ASN A 60 8.53 -14.70 30.90
CA ASN A 60 9.51 -14.78 29.83
C ASN A 60 9.02 -14.05 28.58
N ILE A 61 9.96 -13.73 27.69
CA ILE A 61 9.74 -13.03 26.41
C ILE A 61 9.21 -11.59 26.58
N GLN A 62 10.12 -10.73 27.02
CA GLN A 62 10.24 -9.44 26.34
C GLN A 62 10.48 -9.68 24.84
N SER A 63 9.89 -8.83 23.99
CA SER A 63 10.13 -8.67 22.54
C SER A 63 9.96 -9.91 21.63
N LEU A 64 8.96 -9.85 20.73
CA LEU A 64 9.19 -10.14 19.31
C LEU A 64 8.23 -9.39 18.35
N ASN A 65 8.05 -8.07 18.55
CA ASN A 65 7.38 -7.21 17.55
C ASN A 65 8.31 -6.91 16.36
N ALA A 66 8.66 -7.93 15.56
CA ALA A 66 9.48 -7.78 14.35
C ALA A 66 9.40 -9.02 13.40
N ALA A 67 8.24 -9.30 12.79
CA ALA A 67 8.12 -10.34 11.74
C ALA A 67 6.84 -10.27 10.86
N TYR A 68 6.33 -9.09 10.53
CA TYR A 68 5.22 -8.91 9.56
C TYR A 68 5.57 -7.86 8.49
N ALA A 69 6.63 -8.14 7.73
CA ALA A 69 7.09 -7.34 6.59
C ALA A 69 7.97 -8.18 5.65
N THR A 70 7.39 -9.20 5.00
CA THR A 70 7.98 -9.95 3.86
C THR A 70 6.93 -10.89 3.24
N SER A 71 7.22 -11.41 2.04
CA SER A 71 6.39 -12.35 1.25
C SER A 71 4.96 -11.90 0.93
N GLY A 72 4.84 -10.95 -0.01
CA GLY A 72 3.83 -11.08 -1.08
C GLY A 72 4.43 -11.87 -2.26
N PRO A 73 3.61 -12.44 -3.17
CA PRO A 73 4.13 -13.23 -4.29
C PRO A 73 4.84 -12.34 -5.31
N MET A 74 6.09 -12.66 -5.60
CA MET A 74 6.86 -12.08 -6.71
C MET A 74 6.81 -13.04 -7.89
N TYR A 75 6.26 -12.61 -9.02
CA TYR A 75 6.68 -13.15 -10.30
C TYR A 75 8.14 -12.73 -10.53
N LEU A 76 9.00 -13.67 -10.87
CA LEU A 76 10.24 -13.39 -11.58
C LEU A 76 9.93 -13.44 -13.08
N SER A 77 10.49 -12.52 -13.83
CA SER A 77 10.61 -12.61 -15.28
C SER A 77 12.09 -12.79 -15.60
N ASP A 78 12.43 -13.80 -16.38
CA ASP A 78 13.82 -14.03 -16.76
C ASP A 78 14.34 -12.95 -17.72
N ASN A 79 15.48 -12.35 -17.34
CA ASN A 79 16.68 -12.38 -18.18
C ASN A 79 17.90 -11.81 -17.44
N GLU A 80 19.04 -12.47 -17.61
CA GLU A 80 20.35 -11.98 -17.18
C GLU A 80 20.75 -10.71 -17.99
N VAL A 81 21.42 -9.66 -17.47
CA VAL A 81 22.80 -9.58 -16.94
C VAL A 81 23.80 -10.16 -17.97
N VAL A 82 24.74 -9.40 -18.56
CA VAL A 82 26.08 -9.00 -18.09
C VAL A 82 26.67 -8.06 -19.17
N ALA A 83 27.49 -7.02 -18.96
CA ALA A 83 27.81 -6.11 -17.84
C ALA A 83 28.80 -5.01 -18.34
N SER A 84 29.23 -4.11 -17.43
CA SER A 84 30.42 -3.21 -17.51
C SER A 84 30.19 -1.72 -17.84
N GLY A 85 30.63 -0.85 -16.90
CA GLY A 85 30.95 0.57 -17.14
C GLY A 85 32.45 0.75 -17.47
N PRO A 86 33.13 1.86 -17.10
CA PRO A 86 32.76 3.00 -16.23
C PRO A 86 32.72 4.35 -17.02
N ASP A 87 32.42 5.53 -16.46
CA ASP A 87 33.28 6.30 -15.53
C ASP A 87 32.63 7.57 -14.95
N LEU A 88 33.31 8.21 -13.99
CA LEU A 88 32.89 9.44 -13.28
C LEU A 88 33.63 10.69 -13.82
N PRO A 89 33.16 11.93 -13.53
CA PRO A 89 33.68 12.61 -12.32
C PRO A 89 32.70 13.57 -11.61
N LYS A 90 33.13 14.04 -10.43
CA LYS A 90 32.41 14.97 -9.54
C LYS A 90 32.85 16.43 -9.76
N SER A 91 31.99 17.39 -9.38
CA SER A 91 32.24 18.34 -8.27
C SER A 91 31.81 19.81 -8.52
N THR A 92 31.59 20.51 -7.39
CA THR A 92 31.79 21.95 -7.17
C THR A 92 30.60 22.90 -7.39
N MET A 93 30.03 23.39 -6.28
CA MET A 93 29.28 24.64 -6.19
C MET A 93 30.23 25.82 -5.92
N THR A 94 29.92 27.05 -6.37
CA THR A 94 30.06 28.32 -5.59
C THR A 94 29.52 29.55 -6.34
N LEU A 95 29.32 30.67 -5.64
CA LEU A 95 28.54 31.85 -6.07
C LEU A 95 29.33 32.93 -6.84
N GLY A 96 28.62 33.63 -7.74
CA GLY A 96 28.63 35.10 -7.81
C GLY A 96 29.25 35.76 -9.05
N ARG A 97 29.00 37.06 -9.34
CA ARG A 97 27.96 37.99 -8.85
C ARG A 97 27.95 39.29 -9.68
N SER A 98 26.75 39.76 -10.07
CA SER A 98 26.40 41.18 -10.31
C SER A 98 24.87 41.34 -10.34
N GLY A 99 24.23 42.52 -10.31
CA GLY A 99 24.73 43.89 -10.13
C GLY A 99 23.98 44.88 -11.05
N GLY A 100 23.35 45.96 -10.56
CA GLY A 100 23.20 46.43 -9.18
C GLY A 100 22.19 47.60 -9.06
N HIS A 101 22.39 48.45 -8.04
CA HIS A 101 21.56 49.62 -7.66
C HIS A 101 20.20 49.40 -6.94
N LEU A 102 19.83 50.44 -6.17
CA LEU A 102 18.69 50.62 -5.26
C LEU A 102 18.37 52.14 -5.23
N PRO A 103 17.15 52.64 -4.90
CA PRO A 103 16.75 52.80 -3.48
C PRO A 103 15.22 52.82 -3.10
N TYR A 104 14.95 52.61 -1.80
CA TYR A 104 13.85 53.15 -0.96
C TYR A 104 12.34 53.15 -1.40
N GLY A 105 11.46 52.54 -0.57
CA GLY A 105 10.53 53.35 0.25
C GLY A 105 8.98 53.13 0.23
N VAL A 106 8.46 52.43 1.26
CA VAL A 106 7.24 52.78 2.07
C VAL A 106 5.79 52.62 1.50
N ARG A 107 5.09 51.61 2.07
CA ARG A 107 3.65 51.49 2.46
C ARG A 107 2.46 51.37 1.46
N THR A 108 1.50 50.53 1.92
CA THR A 108 0.02 50.53 1.77
C THR A 108 -0.66 50.15 0.44
N THR A 109 -1.31 48.97 0.48
CA THR A 109 -2.69 48.65 -0.01
C THR A 109 -3.27 49.36 -1.24
N VAL A 110 -3.60 48.59 -2.30
CA VAL A 110 -4.94 48.50 -2.96
C VAL A 110 -4.89 47.43 -4.08
N MET A 111 -6.05 47.03 -4.62
CA MET A 111 -6.20 46.10 -5.75
C MET A 111 -5.68 46.69 -7.09
N GLY A 112 -5.46 45.82 -8.09
CA GLY A 112 -5.89 46.13 -9.47
C GLY A 112 -4.81 46.28 -10.56
N SER A 113 -4.68 45.23 -11.36
CA SER A 113 -4.74 45.21 -12.84
C SER A 113 -4.01 46.25 -13.72
N SER A 114 -3.18 45.74 -14.63
CA SER A 114 -3.04 46.11 -16.07
C SER A 114 -2.66 47.56 -16.49
N PRO A 115 -1.73 47.73 -17.44
CA PRO A 115 -2.10 47.86 -18.87
C PRO A 115 -1.13 47.12 -19.84
N ASN A 116 -1.43 46.81 -21.12
CA ASN A 116 -2.37 47.29 -22.16
C ASN A 116 -1.82 48.39 -23.12
N ILE A 117 -2.38 48.41 -24.35
CA ILE A 117 -2.32 49.36 -25.50
C ILE A 117 -1.78 48.66 -26.77
N ALA A 118 -2.52 48.50 -27.88
CA ALA A 118 -3.79 49.10 -28.37
C ALA A 118 -3.99 48.66 -29.86
N THR A 119 -5.00 49.05 -30.65
CA THR A 119 -6.15 49.99 -30.51
C THR A 119 -7.22 49.67 -31.58
N GLY A 120 -8.52 49.90 -31.30
CA GLY A 120 -9.56 50.02 -32.35
C GLY A 120 -10.94 49.41 -32.01
N VAL A 121 -11.98 50.26 -31.87
CA VAL A 121 -13.39 49.90 -31.58
C VAL A 121 -14.27 51.01 -32.21
N PRO A 122 -15.30 50.70 -33.05
CA PRO A 122 -16.68 50.60 -32.54
C PRO A 122 -17.63 49.63 -33.28
N GLY A 123 -18.51 48.95 -32.55
CA GLY A 123 -19.59 48.12 -33.11
C GLY A 123 -20.43 47.45 -32.01
N SER A 124 -21.72 47.23 -32.25
CA SER A 124 -22.70 46.76 -31.25
C SER A 124 -23.14 45.31 -31.49
N VAL A 125 -23.73 44.71 -30.44
CA VAL A 125 -24.53 43.46 -30.36
C VAL A 125 -23.92 42.10 -30.74
N ALA A 126 -24.55 41.07 -30.14
CA ALA A 126 -24.42 39.62 -30.33
C ALA A 126 -23.13 38.95 -29.84
N SER A 127 -23.32 37.92 -29.00
CA SER A 127 -22.33 36.84 -28.79
C SER A 127 -22.80 35.65 -29.63
N ASP A 128 -21.93 35.14 -30.50
CA ASP A 128 -22.32 34.10 -31.46
C ASP A 128 -22.68 32.77 -30.79
N SER A 129 -23.68 32.10 -31.38
CA SER A 129 -24.00 30.71 -31.07
C SER A 129 -23.08 29.80 -31.89
N ILE A 130 -22.41 28.84 -31.26
CA ILE A 130 -21.62 27.84 -31.98
C ILE A 130 -22.57 26.97 -32.80
N ALA A 131 -22.50 27.10 -34.13
CA ALA A 131 -23.30 26.33 -35.05
C ALA A 131 -22.88 24.85 -35.02
N PHE A 132 -23.84 23.95 -34.85
CA PHE A 132 -23.62 22.53 -35.09
C PHE A 132 -23.56 22.27 -36.59
N GLY A 133 -22.60 21.42 -37.01
CA GLY A 133 -22.53 20.93 -38.39
C GLY A 133 -23.75 20.09 -38.74
N ASP A 134 -24.18 20.20 -40.00
CA ASP A 134 -25.32 19.48 -40.58
C ASP A 134 -24.84 18.17 -41.27
N HIS A 135 -25.75 17.45 -41.94
CA HIS A 135 -25.51 16.39 -42.92
C HIS A 135 -24.66 15.16 -42.47
N MET A 136 -25.32 14.19 -41.83
CA MET A 136 -25.76 12.94 -42.50
C MET A 136 -26.72 12.14 -41.58
N PRO A 137 -27.66 11.32 -42.13
CA PRO A 137 -28.71 10.70 -41.34
C PRO A 137 -28.34 9.30 -40.81
N SER A 138 -28.60 9.05 -39.52
CA SER A 138 -28.84 7.71 -38.98
C SER A 138 -30.06 7.73 -38.06
N SER A 139 -30.88 6.68 -38.17
CA SER A 139 -32.10 6.51 -37.38
C SER A 139 -31.81 5.99 -35.97
N MET A 140 -32.86 5.73 -35.19
CA MET A 140 -32.85 5.06 -33.88
C MET A 140 -32.39 5.89 -32.66
N ALA A 141 -33.18 6.90 -32.25
CA ALA A 141 -33.41 7.16 -30.82
C ALA A 141 -34.67 8.02 -30.53
N SER A 142 -35.53 7.52 -29.63
CA SER A 142 -36.46 8.29 -28.77
C SER A 142 -37.43 9.29 -29.43
N THR A 143 -38.63 8.83 -29.77
CA THR A 143 -39.78 9.66 -30.17
C THR A 143 -40.39 10.44 -29.00
N VAL A 144 -39.76 11.55 -28.60
CA VAL A 144 -40.32 12.52 -27.63
C VAL A 144 -41.04 13.64 -28.38
N PRO A 145 -42.34 13.91 -28.11
CA PRO A 145 -43.09 14.97 -28.80
C PRO A 145 -42.43 16.36 -28.67
N HIS A 146 -42.50 17.16 -29.73
CA HIS A 146 -41.86 18.49 -29.79
C HIS A 146 -42.31 19.41 -28.65
N SER A 147 -43.59 19.35 -28.27
CA SER A 147 -44.15 20.04 -27.09
C SER A 147 -43.47 19.64 -25.78
N LEU A 148 -43.15 18.35 -25.58
CA LEU A 148 -42.48 17.86 -24.36
C LEU A 148 -41.00 18.27 -24.35
N ARG A 149 -40.36 18.33 -25.53
CA ARG A 149 -39.00 18.84 -25.71
C ARG A 149 -38.93 20.33 -25.35
N GLN A 150 -39.82 21.14 -25.92
CA GLN A 150 -39.92 22.58 -25.64
C GLN A 150 -40.28 22.86 -24.17
N ALA A 151 -41.20 22.09 -23.56
CA ALA A 151 -41.51 22.21 -22.14
C ALA A 151 -40.31 21.87 -21.26
N ARG A 152 -39.55 20.81 -21.58
CA ARG A 152 -38.28 20.47 -20.92
C ARG A 152 -37.25 21.59 -21.08
N ASP A 153 -37.07 22.12 -22.28
CA ASP A 153 -36.01 23.11 -22.56
C ASP A 153 -36.32 24.46 -21.89
N ASN A 154 -37.60 24.87 -21.84
CA ASN A 154 -38.07 25.98 -21.00
C ASN A 154 -37.82 25.70 -19.50
N THR A 155 -38.16 24.52 -19.00
CA THR A 155 -37.91 24.12 -17.60
C THR A 155 -36.41 24.16 -17.26
N ILE A 156 -35.54 23.78 -18.20
CA ILE A 156 -34.08 23.86 -18.04
C ILE A 156 -33.62 25.32 -17.99
N MET A 157 -34.19 26.21 -18.82
CA MET A 157 -33.90 27.66 -18.73
C MET A 157 -34.33 28.25 -17.38
N ASP A 158 -35.52 27.91 -16.88
CA ASP A 158 -36.01 28.38 -15.58
C ASP A 158 -35.15 27.86 -14.43
N LEU A 159 -34.74 26.58 -14.46
CA LEU A 159 -33.81 26.00 -13.49
C LEU A 159 -32.42 26.65 -13.56
N GLN A 160 -31.93 26.99 -14.76
CA GLN A 160 -30.67 27.74 -14.92
C GLN A 160 -30.77 29.19 -14.41
N ALA A 161 -31.93 29.83 -14.53
CA ALA A 161 -32.19 31.14 -13.95
C ALA A 161 -32.24 31.08 -12.41
N GLN A 162 -32.96 30.11 -11.85
CA GLN A 162 -33.01 29.87 -10.40
C GLN A 162 -31.62 29.54 -9.83
N LEU A 163 -30.83 28.70 -10.51
CA LEU A 163 -29.46 28.38 -10.10
C LEU A 163 -28.56 29.63 -10.06
N LYS A 164 -28.63 30.50 -11.07
CA LYS A 164 -27.91 31.78 -11.09
C LYS A 164 -28.32 32.69 -9.93
N GLU A 165 -29.62 32.74 -9.60
CA GLU A 165 -30.12 33.56 -8.51
C GLU A 165 -29.70 33.01 -7.14
N VAL A 166 -29.78 31.70 -6.91
CA VAL A 166 -29.28 31.05 -5.68
C VAL A 166 -27.77 31.26 -5.50
N LEU A 167 -26.98 31.22 -6.58
CA LEU A 167 -25.55 31.55 -6.52
C LEU A 167 -25.31 33.02 -6.17
N ARG A 168 -26.11 33.94 -6.72
CA ARG A 168 -26.06 35.38 -6.42
C ARG A 168 -26.41 35.67 -4.95
N GLU A 169 -27.42 35.00 -4.41
CA GLU A 169 -27.78 35.11 -2.98
C GLU A 169 -26.72 34.50 -2.07
N ASN A 170 -26.13 33.36 -2.44
CA ASN A 170 -25.04 32.74 -1.69
C ASN A 170 -23.83 33.68 -1.56
N GLU A 171 -23.47 34.38 -2.64
CA GLU A 171 -22.37 35.36 -2.62
C GLU A 171 -22.68 36.61 -1.76
N LEU A 172 -23.95 37.05 -1.72
CA LEU A 172 -24.38 38.12 -0.80
C LEU A 172 -24.34 37.66 0.67
N LEU A 173 -24.80 36.46 0.97
CA LEU A 173 -24.80 35.89 2.32
C LEU A 173 -23.37 35.71 2.85
N ARG A 174 -22.42 35.24 2.00
CA ARG A 174 -20.99 35.21 2.33
C ARG A 174 -20.47 36.60 2.74
N LYS A 175 -20.72 37.62 1.91
CA LYS A 175 -20.32 39.01 2.20
C LYS A 175 -20.96 39.56 3.48
N GLU A 176 -22.21 39.18 3.79
CA GLU A 176 -22.86 39.59 5.03
C GLU A 176 -22.25 38.91 6.27
N VAL A 177 -21.84 37.64 6.15
CA VAL A 177 -21.10 36.91 7.20
C VAL A 177 -19.74 37.56 7.47
N ASP A 178 -18.95 37.87 6.42
CA ASP A 178 -17.66 38.54 6.57
C ASP A 178 -17.79 39.91 7.27
N VAL A 179 -18.82 40.69 6.92
CA VAL A 179 -19.14 41.97 7.56
C VAL A 179 -19.57 41.79 9.02
N LYS A 180 -20.32 40.73 9.35
CA LYS A 180 -20.69 40.39 10.74
C LYS A 180 -19.48 39.97 11.56
N GLU A 181 -18.59 39.13 11.01
CA GLU A 181 -17.36 38.69 11.67
C GLU A 181 -16.39 39.86 11.91
N SER A 182 -16.19 40.73 10.92
CA SER A 182 -15.35 41.94 11.06
C SER A 182 -15.86 42.86 12.19
N LYS A 183 -17.19 43.05 12.27
CA LYS A 183 -17.83 43.79 13.38
C LYS A 183 -17.65 43.08 14.73
N LEU A 184 -17.81 41.76 14.78
CA LEU A 184 -17.64 40.96 16.00
C LEU A 184 -16.19 41.02 16.51
N SER A 185 -15.21 40.86 15.62
CA SER A 185 -13.77 40.93 15.92
C SER A 185 -13.36 42.33 16.41
N SER A 186 -13.87 43.39 15.77
CA SER A 186 -13.66 44.77 16.23
C SER A 186 -14.29 45.02 17.61
N SER A 187 -15.51 44.52 17.84
CA SER A 187 -16.21 44.61 19.14
C SER A 187 -15.47 43.85 20.24
N MET A 188 -14.97 42.65 19.95
CA MET A 188 -14.19 41.82 20.88
C MET A 188 -12.87 42.49 21.28
N ASN A 189 -12.17 43.13 20.33
CA ASN A 189 -10.96 43.90 20.63
C ASN A 189 -11.26 45.16 21.45
N SER A 190 -12.35 45.87 21.18
CA SER A 190 -12.79 47.03 21.97
C SER A 190 -13.15 46.66 23.42
N ILE A 191 -13.85 45.54 23.62
CA ILE A 191 -14.23 45.04 24.95
C ILE A 191 -13.00 44.52 25.74
N LYS A 192 -11.88 44.21 25.07
CA LYS A 192 -10.65 43.66 25.69
C LYS A 192 -9.88 44.67 26.55
N THR A 193 -10.06 45.97 26.35
CA THR A 193 -9.27 47.02 27.04
C THR A 193 -9.84 47.52 28.37
N PHE A 194 -11.14 47.32 28.65
CA PHE A 194 -11.80 47.76 29.88
C PHE A 194 -12.19 46.60 30.80
N TRP A 195 -12.09 46.78 32.12
CA TRP A 195 -12.39 45.75 33.13
C TRP A 195 -13.68 46.09 33.90
N SER A 196 -14.70 45.25 33.77
CA SER A 196 -15.86 45.20 34.67
C SER A 196 -16.40 43.76 34.77
N PRO A 197 -17.18 43.41 35.81
CA PRO A 197 -17.82 42.10 35.92
C PRO A 197 -18.78 41.78 34.77
N GLU A 198 -19.47 42.79 34.24
CA GLU A 198 -20.40 42.71 33.11
C GLU A 198 -19.61 42.44 31.83
N LEU A 199 -18.54 43.19 31.58
CA LEU A 199 -17.63 42.97 30.46
C LEU A 199 -16.94 41.59 30.53
N LYS A 200 -16.74 41.02 31.73
CA LYS A 200 -16.24 39.64 31.89
C LYS A 200 -17.26 38.60 31.42
N LYS A 201 -18.57 38.80 31.68
CA LYS A 201 -19.64 37.95 31.14
C LYS A 201 -19.77 38.11 29.62
N GLU A 202 -19.74 39.35 29.14
CA GLU A 202 -19.81 39.65 27.70
C GLU A 202 -18.66 38.98 26.93
N ARG A 203 -17.41 39.08 27.42
CA ARG A 203 -16.25 38.38 26.84
C ARG A 203 -16.41 36.86 26.76
N ALA A 204 -17.10 36.25 27.72
CA ALA A 204 -17.37 34.82 27.68
C ALA A 204 -18.35 34.50 26.55
N LEU A 205 -19.49 35.19 26.51
CA LEU A 205 -20.50 35.02 25.45
C LEU A 205 -19.90 35.25 24.04
N ARG A 206 -19.12 36.32 23.83
CA ARG A 206 -18.45 36.57 22.54
C ARG A 206 -17.38 35.54 22.21
N LYS A 207 -16.71 34.95 23.20
CA LYS A 207 -15.77 33.82 22.96
C LYS A 207 -16.52 32.58 22.50
N ASP A 208 -17.69 32.31 23.07
CA ASP A 208 -18.53 31.18 22.69
C ASP A 208 -19.16 31.38 21.30
N GLU A 209 -19.54 32.62 20.94
CA GLU A 209 -19.97 33.00 19.59
C GLU A 209 -18.86 32.81 18.54
N VAL A 210 -17.64 33.31 18.82
CA VAL A 210 -16.46 33.08 17.95
C VAL A 210 -16.17 31.59 17.80
N SER A 211 -16.34 30.80 18.86
CA SER A 211 -16.16 29.35 18.81
C SER A 211 -17.22 28.66 17.94
N LYS A 212 -18.49 29.09 17.99
CA LYS A 212 -19.56 28.60 17.10
C LYS A 212 -19.31 28.96 15.64
N ILE A 213 -18.86 30.18 15.36
CA ILE A 213 -18.51 30.63 14.00
C ILE A 213 -17.35 29.80 13.44
N ALA A 214 -16.35 29.47 14.26
CA ALA A 214 -15.25 28.59 13.85
C ALA A 214 -15.75 27.17 13.47
N VAL A 215 -16.65 26.58 14.27
CA VAL A 215 -17.26 25.27 13.97
C VAL A 215 -18.08 25.31 12.67
N TRP A 216 -18.87 26.36 12.44
CA TRP A 216 -19.63 26.51 11.20
C TRP A 216 -18.72 26.71 9.98
N LYS A 217 -17.60 27.43 10.11
CA LYS A 217 -16.61 27.56 9.02
C LYS A 217 -15.97 26.21 8.68
N GLU A 218 -15.67 25.39 9.67
CA GLU A 218 -15.10 24.06 9.45
C GLU A 218 -16.11 23.09 8.82
N GLN A 219 -17.37 23.08 9.29
CA GLN A 219 -18.44 22.31 8.63
C GLN A 219 -18.67 22.77 7.19
N TYR A 220 -18.60 24.07 6.92
CA TYR A 220 -18.72 24.63 5.57
C TYR A 220 -17.53 24.22 4.68
N ARG A 221 -16.30 24.18 5.22
CA ARG A 221 -15.11 23.67 4.51
C ARG A 221 -15.29 22.22 4.09
N VAL A 222 -15.74 21.36 5.01
CA VAL A 222 -16.00 19.94 4.73
C VAL A 222 -17.06 19.77 3.64
N ILE A 223 -18.20 20.48 3.73
CA ILE A 223 -19.26 20.44 2.71
C ILE A 223 -18.75 20.94 1.34
N GLN A 224 -17.85 21.93 1.31
CA GLN A 224 -17.23 22.40 0.07
C GLN A 224 -16.28 21.35 -0.54
N GLU A 225 -15.52 20.64 0.28
CA GLU A 225 -14.62 19.55 -0.15
C GLU A 225 -15.40 18.31 -0.63
N GLU A 226 -16.50 17.95 0.05
CA GLU A 226 -17.47 16.95 -0.41
C GLU A 226 -18.08 17.35 -1.76
N THR A 227 -18.50 18.61 -1.91
CA THR A 227 -19.06 19.12 -3.18
C THR A 227 -18.04 19.06 -4.32
N GLN A 228 -16.77 19.37 -4.05
CA GLN A 228 -15.70 19.26 -5.04
C GLN A 228 -15.43 17.78 -5.41
N HIS A 229 -15.43 16.87 -4.43
CA HIS A 229 -15.31 15.43 -4.66
C HIS A 229 -16.47 14.90 -5.53
N PHE A 230 -17.71 15.32 -5.26
CA PHE A 230 -18.86 14.96 -6.10
C PHE A 230 -18.72 15.53 -7.52
N GLN A 231 -18.24 16.76 -7.72
CA GLN A 231 -17.97 17.29 -9.06
C GLN A 231 -16.92 16.47 -9.81
N MET A 232 -15.80 16.11 -9.17
CA MET A 232 -14.77 15.26 -9.79
C MET A 232 -15.30 13.86 -10.12
N THR A 233 -16.12 13.28 -9.24
CA THR A 233 -16.77 11.98 -9.46
C THR A 233 -17.74 12.04 -10.64
N ILE A 234 -18.55 13.09 -10.73
CA ILE A 234 -19.49 13.30 -11.85
C ILE A 234 -18.73 13.53 -13.16
N GLN A 235 -17.62 14.26 -13.16
CA GLN A 235 -16.78 14.45 -14.35
C GLN A 235 -16.19 13.12 -14.83
N ALA A 236 -15.57 12.34 -13.93
CA ALA A 236 -15.03 11.02 -14.28
C ALA A 236 -16.10 10.07 -14.84
N LEU A 237 -17.31 10.06 -14.26
CA LEU A 237 -18.44 9.29 -14.79
C LEU A 237 -18.95 9.82 -16.14
N GLN A 238 -18.87 11.12 -16.41
CA GLN A 238 -19.23 11.69 -17.72
C GLN A 238 -18.19 11.35 -18.79
N ASP A 239 -16.91 11.34 -18.44
CA ASP A 239 -15.82 10.97 -19.35
C ASP A 239 -15.81 9.47 -19.63
N GLU A 240 -16.06 8.61 -18.64
CA GLU A 240 -16.29 7.16 -18.85
C GLU A 240 -17.47 6.90 -19.79
N LEU A 241 -18.63 7.55 -19.53
CA LEU A 241 -19.83 7.44 -20.37
C LEU A 241 -19.68 8.17 -21.73
N ARG A 242 -18.57 8.88 -21.95
CA ARG A 242 -18.14 9.36 -23.27
C ARG A 242 -17.24 8.33 -23.95
N ILE A 243 -16.21 7.83 -23.28
CA ILE A 243 -15.32 6.77 -23.77
C ILE A 243 -16.13 5.55 -24.23
N GLN A 244 -17.14 5.13 -23.45
CA GLN A 244 -18.04 4.04 -23.84
C GLN A 244 -18.91 4.36 -25.08
N ARG A 245 -19.29 5.63 -25.31
CA ARG A 245 -19.98 6.02 -26.56
C ARG A 245 -19.02 6.01 -27.75
N ASP A 246 -17.79 6.47 -27.55
CA ASP A 246 -16.78 6.56 -28.59
C ASP A 246 -16.31 5.14 -29.01
N LEU A 247 -16.14 4.21 -28.05
CA LEU A 247 -15.94 2.77 -28.32
C LEU A 247 -17.14 2.15 -29.06
N ASN A 248 -18.37 2.43 -28.62
CA ASN A 248 -19.58 1.84 -29.21
C ASN A 248 -19.85 2.40 -30.63
N GLN A 249 -19.41 3.62 -30.92
CA GLN A 249 -19.33 4.11 -32.31
C GLN A 249 -18.27 3.39 -33.13
N LEU A 250 -17.10 3.07 -32.56
CA LEU A 250 -16.04 2.33 -33.25
C LEU A 250 -16.52 0.93 -33.67
N PHE A 251 -17.10 0.16 -32.74
CA PHE A 251 -17.73 -1.14 -33.01
C PHE A 251 -18.87 -1.08 -34.06
N GLN A 252 -19.52 0.07 -34.23
CA GLN A 252 -20.56 0.26 -35.26
C GLN A 252 -19.99 0.72 -36.62
N GLN A 253 -18.81 1.36 -36.65
CA GLN A 253 -18.14 1.73 -37.90
C GLN A 253 -17.60 0.51 -38.65
N ASP A 254 -17.03 -0.46 -37.94
CA ASP A 254 -16.53 -1.72 -38.52
C ASP A 254 -17.63 -2.55 -39.23
N CYS A 255 -18.89 -2.38 -38.83
CA CYS A 255 -20.05 -3.07 -39.43
C CYS A 255 -20.58 -2.44 -40.73
N SER A 256 -20.06 -1.29 -41.18
CA SER A 256 -20.72 -0.46 -42.21
C SER A 256 -20.08 -0.50 -43.61
N VAL A 257 -18.93 -1.17 -43.79
CA VAL A 257 -18.14 -1.07 -45.04
C VAL A 257 -17.94 -2.42 -45.74
N ARG A 258 -18.81 -2.67 -46.73
CA ARG A 258 -18.89 -3.79 -47.72
C ARG A 258 -19.82 -4.96 -47.35
N PRO A 259 -20.93 -5.15 -48.08
CA PRO A 259 -21.65 -6.42 -48.07
C PRO A 259 -20.99 -7.42 -49.03
N GLY A 260 -20.54 -8.56 -48.51
CA GLY A 260 -20.27 -9.76 -49.34
C GLY A 260 -18.86 -10.36 -49.32
N GLU A 261 -18.32 -10.70 -48.14
CA GLU A 261 -17.36 -11.81 -48.00
C GLU A 261 -17.41 -12.38 -46.57
N PRO A 262 -17.50 -13.70 -46.37
CA PRO A 262 -17.65 -14.30 -45.03
C PRO A 262 -16.30 -14.53 -44.36
N PHE A 263 -15.65 -13.46 -43.89
CA PHE A 263 -14.52 -13.58 -42.98
C PHE A 263 -15.00 -13.77 -41.54
N SER A 264 -15.20 -15.03 -41.16
CA SER A 264 -15.29 -15.42 -39.76
C SER A 264 -13.93 -15.25 -39.09
N ALA A 265 -13.76 -14.18 -38.31
CA ALA A 265 -12.83 -14.22 -37.20
C ALA A 265 -13.35 -15.28 -36.21
N GLU A 266 -12.60 -16.37 -36.03
CA GLU A 266 -13.05 -17.50 -35.22
C GLU A 266 -13.08 -17.10 -33.73
N LEU A 267 -14.29 -16.86 -33.21
CA LEU A 267 -14.54 -17.09 -31.79
C LEU A 267 -14.55 -18.60 -31.58
N THR A 268 -13.35 -19.19 -31.47
CA THR A 268 -13.18 -20.57 -31.00
C THR A 268 -13.90 -20.75 -29.67
N GLU A 269 -14.48 -21.94 -29.47
CA GLU A 269 -15.24 -22.27 -28.27
C GLU A 269 -14.42 -22.03 -26.99
N GLU A 270 -13.12 -22.29 -27.07
CA GLU A 270 -12.12 -22.02 -26.05
C GLU A 270 -12.07 -20.55 -25.60
N ASN A 271 -12.21 -19.57 -26.50
CA ASN A 271 -12.26 -18.15 -26.12
C ASN A 271 -13.53 -17.81 -25.33
N PHE A 272 -14.66 -18.43 -25.66
CA PHE A 272 -15.88 -18.33 -24.84
C PHE A 272 -15.71 -19.02 -23.48
N GLN A 273 -15.07 -20.18 -23.43
CA GLN A 273 -14.80 -20.90 -22.18
C GLN A 273 -13.85 -20.12 -21.26
N ARG A 274 -12.74 -19.56 -21.79
CA ARG A 274 -11.82 -18.68 -21.05
C ARG A 274 -12.52 -17.43 -20.52
N LEU A 275 -13.33 -16.75 -21.35
CA LEU A 275 -14.10 -15.58 -20.92
C LEU A 275 -15.17 -15.92 -19.86
N HIS A 276 -15.81 -17.07 -19.97
CA HIS A 276 -16.77 -17.55 -18.96
C HIS A 276 -16.08 -17.94 -17.65
N ALA A 277 -14.89 -18.54 -17.71
CA ALA A 277 -14.07 -18.87 -16.54
C ALA A 277 -13.55 -17.60 -15.83
N GLU A 278 -13.18 -16.56 -16.58
CA GLU A 278 -12.81 -15.27 -16.02
C GLU A 278 -14.02 -14.54 -15.41
N HIS A 279 -15.19 -14.58 -16.06
CA HIS A 279 -16.42 -14.03 -15.49
C HIS A 279 -16.86 -14.78 -14.21
N GLU A 280 -16.71 -16.11 -14.18
CA GLU A 280 -16.86 -16.94 -12.96
C GLU A 280 -15.87 -16.51 -11.86
N ARG A 281 -14.59 -16.27 -12.19
CA ARG A 281 -13.56 -15.81 -11.25
C ARG A 281 -13.92 -14.44 -10.68
N GLN A 282 -14.28 -13.49 -11.53
CA GLN A 282 -14.71 -12.14 -11.15
C GLN A 282 -15.98 -12.17 -10.30
N ALA A 283 -16.95 -13.03 -10.59
CA ALA A 283 -18.15 -13.19 -9.78
C ALA A 283 -17.84 -13.70 -8.36
N LYS A 284 -16.92 -14.67 -8.23
CA LYS A 284 -16.45 -15.21 -6.94
C LYS A 284 -15.65 -14.17 -6.15
N GLU A 285 -14.80 -13.39 -6.81
CA GLU A 285 -14.05 -12.28 -6.21
C GLU A 285 -14.99 -11.16 -5.73
N LEU A 286 -15.95 -10.73 -6.56
CA LEU A 286 -16.96 -9.74 -6.19
C LEU A 286 -17.85 -10.21 -5.03
N PHE A 287 -18.17 -11.51 -4.94
CA PHE A 287 -18.88 -12.09 -3.80
C PHE A 287 -18.05 -12.02 -2.51
N LEU A 288 -16.77 -12.39 -2.55
CA LEU A 288 -15.84 -12.28 -1.43
C LEU A 288 -15.65 -10.82 -0.97
N LEU A 289 -15.48 -9.89 -1.91
CA LEU A 289 -15.35 -8.46 -1.62
C LEU A 289 -16.62 -7.89 -0.98
N ARG A 290 -17.82 -8.25 -1.47
CA ARG A 290 -19.10 -7.87 -0.85
C ARG A 290 -19.20 -8.39 0.58
N LYS A 291 -18.93 -9.68 0.80
CA LYS A 291 -18.97 -10.29 2.13
C LYS A 291 -17.96 -9.67 3.11
N THR A 292 -16.78 -9.27 2.62
CA THR A 292 -15.78 -8.54 3.41
C THR A 292 -16.25 -7.12 3.74
N LEU A 293 -16.94 -6.46 2.81
CA LEU A 293 -17.53 -5.13 3.03
C LEU A 293 -18.68 -5.19 4.05
N GLU A 294 -19.59 -6.16 3.94
CA GLU A 294 -20.65 -6.43 4.93
C GLU A 294 -20.07 -6.67 6.33
N GLU A 295 -18.96 -7.42 6.45
CA GLU A 295 -18.30 -7.62 7.75
C GLU A 295 -17.65 -6.33 8.27
N MET A 296 -17.09 -5.49 7.40
CA MET A 296 -16.56 -4.17 7.77
C MET A 296 -17.67 -3.21 8.22
N GLU A 297 -18.83 -3.20 7.56
CA GLU A 297 -20.00 -2.43 7.97
C GLU A 297 -20.51 -2.87 9.35
N LEU A 298 -20.63 -4.18 9.59
CA LEU A 298 -21.02 -4.73 10.89
C LEU A 298 -20.02 -4.37 12.00
N ARG A 299 -18.71 -4.40 11.70
CA ARG A 299 -17.64 -3.95 12.62
C ARG A 299 -17.74 -2.45 12.89
N ILE A 300 -18.00 -1.63 11.88
CA ILE A 300 -18.20 -0.18 12.00
C ILE A 300 -19.42 0.14 12.87
N ASP A 301 -20.56 -0.52 12.65
CA ASP A 301 -21.77 -0.28 13.44
C ASP A 301 -21.63 -0.78 14.89
N THR A 302 -20.91 -1.88 15.11
CA THR A 302 -20.52 -2.33 16.47
C THR A 302 -19.64 -1.28 17.16
N GLN A 303 -18.72 -0.63 16.44
CA GLN A 303 -17.91 0.48 16.98
C GLN A 303 -18.76 1.73 17.23
N LYS A 304 -19.68 2.12 16.34
CA LYS A 304 -20.63 3.23 16.55
C LYS A 304 -21.49 3.01 17.80
N GLN A 305 -22.04 1.80 18.00
CA GLN A 305 -22.81 1.45 19.20
C GLN A 305 -21.93 1.53 20.46
N THR A 306 -20.69 1.05 20.39
CA THR A 306 -19.73 1.13 21.49
C THR A 306 -19.36 2.58 21.84
N LEU A 307 -19.20 3.45 20.85
CA LEU A 307 -18.97 4.88 21.04
C LEU A 307 -20.22 5.56 21.64
N SER A 308 -21.41 5.32 21.09
CA SER A 308 -22.66 5.86 21.61
C SER A 308 -22.92 5.47 23.07
N ALA A 309 -22.63 4.22 23.46
CA ALA A 309 -22.70 3.76 24.84
C ALA A 309 -21.66 4.43 25.76
N ARG A 310 -20.46 4.77 25.24
CA ARG A 310 -19.46 5.56 25.95
C ARG A 310 -19.90 7.02 26.08
N ASP A 311 -20.46 7.63 25.05
CA ASP A 311 -20.96 9.01 25.06
C ASP A 311 -22.15 9.15 26.01
N GLU A 312 -23.05 8.16 26.07
CA GLU A 312 -24.07 8.07 27.12
C GLU A 312 -23.48 7.96 28.53
N SER A 313 -22.40 7.20 28.69
CA SER A 313 -21.74 7.01 30.00
C SER A 313 -21.00 8.28 30.44
N ILE A 314 -20.33 8.97 29.50
CA ILE A 314 -19.71 10.28 29.69
C ILE A 314 -20.80 11.31 30.02
N LYS A 315 -21.91 11.31 29.28
CA LYS A 315 -23.07 12.18 29.56
C LYS A 315 -23.64 11.94 30.96
N LYS A 316 -23.84 10.68 31.38
CA LYS A 316 -24.30 10.34 32.74
C LYS A 316 -23.29 10.76 33.81
N LEU A 317 -21.98 10.64 33.55
CA LEU A 317 -20.94 11.15 34.45
C LEU A 317 -20.93 12.68 34.54
N LEU A 318 -21.12 13.38 33.42
CA LEU A 318 -21.25 14.84 33.37
C LEU A 318 -22.55 15.31 34.06
N GLU A 319 -23.66 14.62 33.86
CA GLU A 319 -24.92 14.85 34.56
C GLU A 319 -24.79 14.59 36.07
N MET A 320 -24.04 13.56 36.50
CA MET A 320 -23.72 13.31 37.92
C MET A 320 -22.77 14.36 38.52
N LEU A 321 -21.85 14.92 37.74
CA LEU A 321 -20.99 16.03 38.15
C LEU A 321 -21.80 17.34 38.26
N GLN A 322 -22.73 17.58 37.34
CA GLN A 322 -23.62 18.74 37.35
C GLN A 322 -24.72 18.63 38.41
N SER A 323 -25.26 17.45 38.68
CA SER A 323 -26.29 17.22 39.71
C SER A 323 -25.72 17.24 41.14
N LYS A 324 -24.40 17.14 41.30
CA LYS A 324 -23.68 17.48 42.55
C LYS A 324 -23.27 18.96 42.61
N GLY A 325 -23.62 19.76 41.62
CA GLY A 325 -23.22 21.16 41.45
C GLY A 325 -23.95 22.17 42.35
N LEU A 326 -23.79 22.09 43.68
CA LEU A 326 -24.20 23.15 44.62
C LEU A 326 -23.25 24.36 44.55
N SER A 327 -23.18 25.00 43.38
CA SER A 327 -22.24 26.06 42.99
C SER A 327 -22.34 27.38 43.78
N ALA A 328 -23.17 27.44 44.83
CA ALA A 328 -23.41 28.63 45.63
C ALA A 328 -22.89 28.56 47.08
N LYS A 329 -22.53 27.38 47.61
CA LYS A 329 -22.15 27.22 49.04
C LYS A 329 -20.68 26.90 49.32
N ALA A 330 -19.97 26.25 48.38
CA ALA A 330 -18.57 25.88 48.59
C ALA A 330 -17.65 27.06 48.97
N SER A 331 -17.92 28.26 48.43
CA SER A 331 -17.14 29.47 48.75
C SER A 331 -17.35 30.00 50.18
N GLU A 332 -18.46 29.66 50.84
CA GLU A 332 -18.74 30.09 52.22
C GLU A 332 -18.13 29.10 53.22
N GLU A 333 -18.23 27.81 52.91
CA GLU A 333 -17.72 26.71 53.73
C GLU A 333 -16.18 26.71 53.80
N ASP A 334 -15.46 27.06 52.72
CA ASP A 334 -13.99 27.15 52.73
C ASP A 334 -13.46 28.32 53.58
N HIS A 335 -14.17 29.47 53.61
CA HIS A 335 -13.80 30.59 54.49
C HIS A 335 -14.00 30.23 55.96
N GLU A 336 -15.09 29.52 56.27
CA GLU A 336 -15.38 29.06 57.63
C GLU A 336 -14.44 27.93 58.09
N ARG A 337 -14.04 27.04 57.16
CA ARG A 337 -13.03 26.00 57.40
C ARG A 337 -11.64 26.60 57.65
N THR A 338 -11.28 27.65 56.90
CA THR A 338 -10.04 28.42 57.10
C THR A 338 -10.05 29.15 58.45
N ARG A 339 -11.19 29.74 58.84
CA ARG A 339 -11.36 30.39 60.16
C ARG A 339 -11.12 29.40 61.31
N ARG A 340 -11.74 28.22 61.25
CA ARG A 340 -11.61 27.17 62.27
C ARG A 340 -10.22 26.55 62.33
N LEU A 341 -9.48 26.51 61.21
CA LEU A 341 -8.07 26.15 61.21
C LEU A 341 -7.23 27.19 61.97
N ALA A 342 -7.38 28.49 61.67
CA ALA A 342 -6.67 29.54 62.39
C ALA A 342 -7.00 29.59 63.90
N GLU A 343 -8.25 29.33 64.28
CA GLU A 343 -8.67 29.21 65.68
C GLU A 343 -8.05 27.99 66.38
N ALA A 344 -7.99 26.84 65.70
CA ALA A 344 -7.32 25.63 66.21
C ALA A 344 -5.79 25.83 66.33
N GLU A 345 -5.15 26.48 65.35
CA GLU A 345 -3.73 26.82 65.36
C GLU A 345 -3.40 27.77 66.52
N MET A 346 -4.22 28.81 66.79
CA MET A 346 -4.07 29.63 67.99
C MET A 346 -4.21 28.83 69.29
N HIS A 347 -5.16 27.88 69.36
CA HIS A 347 -5.30 27.05 70.55
C HIS A 347 -4.12 26.09 70.77
N ILE A 348 -3.54 25.52 69.71
CA ILE A 348 -2.30 24.75 69.79
C ILE A 348 -1.17 25.66 70.30
N HIS A 349 -0.96 26.82 69.68
CA HIS A 349 0.13 27.74 70.04
C HIS A 349 0.01 28.29 71.48
N HIS A 350 -1.22 28.42 71.99
CA HIS A 350 -1.50 28.77 73.39
C HIS A 350 -1.22 27.61 74.35
N LEU A 351 -1.59 26.37 74.00
CA LEU A 351 -1.28 25.18 74.79
C LEU A 351 0.22 24.89 74.83
N GLU A 352 0.94 25.09 73.72
CA GLU A 352 2.40 25.05 73.66
C GLU A 352 3.02 26.11 74.58
N SER A 353 2.49 27.35 74.60
CA SER A 353 2.97 28.39 75.52
C SER A 353 2.74 28.03 76.99
N LEU A 354 1.61 27.37 77.31
CA LEU A 354 1.31 26.89 78.67
C LEU A 354 2.20 25.70 79.06
N LEU A 355 2.52 24.80 78.12
CA LEU A 355 3.48 23.71 78.32
C LEU A 355 4.89 24.27 78.55
N GLU A 356 5.35 25.19 77.70
CA GLU A 356 6.67 25.82 77.84
C GLU A 356 6.78 26.59 79.17
N GLN A 357 5.70 27.24 79.63
CA GLN A 357 5.66 27.84 80.97
C GLN A 357 5.72 26.78 82.08
N ARG A 358 4.99 25.67 81.97
CA ARG A 358 5.06 24.56 82.93
C ARG A 358 6.45 23.90 82.95
N ASP A 359 7.12 23.76 81.82
CA ASP A 359 8.48 23.22 81.74
C ASP A 359 9.51 24.21 82.31
N LYS A 360 9.34 25.52 82.13
CA LYS A 360 10.13 26.56 82.81
C LYS A 360 9.93 26.53 84.33
N GLU A 361 8.69 26.42 84.81
CA GLU A 361 8.39 26.26 86.24
C GLU A 361 8.95 24.94 86.80
N THR A 362 8.84 23.83 86.07
CA THR A 362 9.38 22.53 86.47
C THR A 362 10.91 22.53 86.49
N SER A 363 11.55 23.24 85.55
CA SER A 363 13.00 23.43 85.53
C SER A 363 13.47 24.31 86.68
N ALA A 364 12.77 25.43 86.95
CA ALA A 364 13.04 26.28 88.10
C ALA A 364 12.88 25.54 89.44
N LEU A 365 11.90 24.62 89.56
CA LEU A 365 11.76 23.74 90.72
C LEU A 365 12.89 22.71 90.84
N ARG A 366 13.40 22.16 89.73
CA ARG A 366 14.59 21.29 89.74
C ARG A 366 15.85 22.07 90.13
N GLU A 367 16.02 23.29 89.63
CA GLU A 367 17.11 24.19 90.03
C GLU A 367 17.02 24.59 91.51
N GLU A 368 15.83 24.90 92.02
CA GLU A 368 15.62 25.20 93.45
C GLU A 368 15.90 23.98 94.34
N ILE A 369 15.58 22.77 93.89
CA ILE A 369 15.99 21.53 94.56
C ILE A 369 17.51 21.37 94.54
N HIS A 370 18.19 21.56 93.40
CA HIS A 370 19.65 21.50 93.33
C HIS A 370 20.32 22.55 94.23
N ARG A 371 19.82 23.79 94.21
CA ARG A 371 20.29 24.93 95.02
C ARG A 371 20.14 24.69 96.52
N ARG A 372 19.17 23.85 96.94
CA ARG A 372 19.01 23.39 98.32
C ARG A 372 19.94 22.23 98.69
N TYR A 373 20.42 21.44 97.71
CA TYR A 373 21.31 20.31 97.94
C TYR A 373 22.80 20.68 97.94
N GLU A 374 23.23 21.69 97.17
CA GLU A 374 24.62 22.19 97.22
C GLU A 374 24.88 23.17 98.39
N GLY A 375 23.85 23.51 99.16
CA GLY A 375 23.84 24.65 100.10
C GLY A 375 24.08 24.35 101.59
N ALA A 376 24.51 23.15 101.99
CA ALA A 376 24.72 22.82 103.41
C ALA A 376 25.88 21.81 103.66
N PRO A 377 27.00 22.21 104.30
CA PRO A 377 28.10 21.30 104.63
C PRO A 377 27.81 20.43 105.87
N GLU A 378 28.55 19.32 106.02
CA GLU A 378 28.48 18.43 107.20
C GLU A 378 28.87 19.16 108.51
N SER A 379 27.87 19.71 109.20
CA SER A 379 28.07 20.36 110.49
C SER A 379 28.22 19.33 111.62
N ALA A 380 29.16 19.59 112.55
CA ALA A 380 29.50 18.70 113.68
C ALA A 380 28.31 18.33 114.62
N LYS A 381 27.14 18.98 114.48
CA LYS A 381 25.90 18.60 115.15
C LYS A 381 25.54 17.13 114.99
N THR A 382 25.75 16.51 113.83
CA THR A 382 25.34 15.12 113.60
C THR A 382 26.14 14.14 114.46
N LYS A 383 27.47 14.34 114.56
CA LYS A 383 28.34 13.53 115.44
C LYS A 383 28.06 13.80 116.92
N ALA A 384 27.83 15.05 117.31
CA ALA A 384 27.44 15.39 118.67
C ALA A 384 26.08 14.77 119.08
N LEU A 385 25.09 14.75 118.18
CA LEU A 385 23.80 14.11 118.43
C LEU A 385 23.91 12.59 118.52
N GLN A 386 24.74 11.95 117.69
CA GLN A 386 25.04 10.52 117.79
C GLN A 386 25.61 10.16 119.18
N THR A 387 26.61 10.91 119.67
CA THR A 387 27.15 10.71 121.03
C THR A 387 26.12 10.98 122.13
N VAL A 388 25.24 11.97 121.95
CA VAL A 388 24.14 12.24 122.92
C VAL A 388 23.09 11.13 122.92
N ILE A 389 22.83 10.48 121.78
CA ILE A 389 21.96 9.30 121.68
C ILE A 389 22.63 8.13 122.40
N GLU A 390 23.87 7.78 122.10
CA GLU A 390 24.61 6.69 122.75
C GLU A 390 24.74 6.89 124.28
N MET A 391 24.94 8.12 124.74
CA MET A 391 24.90 8.48 126.17
C MET A 391 23.49 8.36 126.78
N LYS A 392 22.43 8.67 126.02
CA LYS A 392 21.05 8.50 126.48
C LYS A 392 20.62 7.05 126.51
N ASP A 393 21.01 6.24 125.54
CA ASP A 393 20.74 4.80 125.50
C ASP A 393 21.49 4.08 126.64
N SER A 394 22.72 4.51 126.94
CA SER A 394 23.47 4.09 128.13
C SER A 394 22.76 4.49 129.43
N LYS A 395 22.16 5.69 129.48
CA LYS A 395 21.40 6.19 130.63
C LYS A 395 20.05 5.47 130.80
N ILE A 396 19.37 5.15 129.70
CA ILE A 396 18.14 4.34 129.65
C ILE A 396 18.46 2.94 130.18
N ASN A 397 19.46 2.26 129.64
CA ASN A 397 19.94 0.97 130.15
C ASN A 397 20.32 1.00 131.65
N SER A 398 20.78 2.13 132.18
CA SER A 398 21.04 2.29 133.62
C SER A 398 19.75 2.45 134.42
N LEU A 399 18.80 3.27 133.95
CA LEU A 399 17.50 3.48 134.58
C LEU A 399 16.62 2.23 134.51
N GLU A 400 16.67 1.46 133.43
CA GLU A 400 15.99 0.16 133.29
C GLU A 400 16.61 -0.95 134.13
N ARG A 401 17.84 -0.80 134.63
CA ARG A 401 18.37 -1.70 135.69
C ARG A 401 17.85 -1.25 137.04
N SER A 402 18.01 0.04 137.38
CA SER A 402 17.45 0.61 138.61
C SER A 402 15.93 0.42 138.74
N LEU A 403 15.18 0.37 137.65
CA LEU A 403 13.75 0.03 137.66
C LEU A 403 13.52 -1.44 137.98
N ARG A 404 14.32 -2.37 137.45
CA ARG A 404 14.24 -3.80 137.83
C ARG A 404 14.67 -4.02 139.27
N ASP A 405 15.71 -3.33 139.73
CA ASP A 405 16.15 -3.36 141.14
C ASP A 405 15.03 -2.84 142.07
N LEU A 406 14.34 -1.76 141.69
CA LEU A 406 13.18 -1.22 142.41
C LEU A 406 11.91 -2.08 142.27
N GLU A 407 11.71 -2.76 141.14
CA GLU A 407 10.61 -3.72 140.94
C GLU A 407 10.81 -4.96 141.80
N GLU A 408 12.05 -5.44 141.97
CA GLU A 408 12.42 -6.49 142.92
C GLU A 408 12.28 -6.03 144.39
N GLU A 409 12.65 -4.79 144.71
CA GLU A 409 12.39 -4.21 146.05
C GLU A 409 10.88 -4.10 146.34
N VAL A 410 10.08 -3.63 145.37
CA VAL A 410 8.60 -3.61 145.46
C VAL A 410 8.01 -5.02 145.54
N GLN A 411 8.64 -6.01 144.91
CA GLN A 411 8.21 -7.41 145.01
C GLN A 411 8.52 -8.02 146.39
N MET A 412 9.62 -7.63 147.04
CA MET A 412 9.90 -8.00 148.44
C MET A 412 9.03 -7.23 149.45
N LEU A 413 8.73 -5.96 149.20
CA LEU A 413 7.82 -5.18 150.06
C LEU A 413 6.38 -5.71 150.03
N LYS A 414 5.99 -6.49 149.00
CA LYS A 414 4.70 -7.19 148.95
C LYS A 414 4.62 -8.46 149.82
N SER A 415 5.71 -8.94 150.42
CA SER A 415 5.70 -10.20 151.21
C SER A 415 5.64 -10.02 152.74
N ASN A 416 5.52 -8.80 153.25
CA ASN A 416 5.28 -8.53 154.68
C ASN A 416 4.08 -7.60 154.86
N GLY A 417 3.08 -7.99 155.67
CA GLY A 417 1.89 -7.18 155.92
C GLY A 417 1.55 -7.07 157.41
N ALA A 418 1.13 -5.88 157.85
CA ALA A 418 0.56 -5.65 159.18
C ALA A 418 -0.38 -4.42 159.21
N LEU A 419 -1.69 -4.72 159.32
CA LEU A 419 -2.72 -4.02 160.12
C LEU A 419 -2.61 -2.50 160.41
N SER A 420 -3.63 -1.76 159.99
CA SER A 420 -4.37 -0.83 160.88
C SER A 420 -5.85 -0.78 160.46
N THR A 421 -6.74 -0.26 161.31
CA THR A 421 -8.19 -0.53 161.24
C THR A 421 -9.07 0.73 161.18
N GLU A 422 -8.79 1.67 160.27
CA GLU A 422 -9.37 3.02 160.32
C GLU A 422 -9.91 3.58 158.97
N GLU A 423 -10.02 2.75 157.91
CA GLU A 423 -10.41 3.19 156.55
C GLU A 423 -11.94 3.32 156.27
N ARG A 424 -12.81 2.97 157.22
CA ARG A 424 -14.23 2.65 156.92
C ARG A 424 -15.15 3.85 156.59
N GLU A 425 -14.67 5.08 156.72
CA GLU A 425 -15.37 6.28 156.21
C GLU A 425 -14.83 6.77 154.86
N GLU A 426 -13.63 6.34 154.45
CA GLU A 426 -13.06 6.71 153.15
C GLU A 426 -13.60 5.82 152.02
N GLU A 427 -13.91 4.54 152.31
CA GLU A 427 -14.60 3.62 151.38
C GLU A 427 -15.86 4.26 150.76
N MET A 428 -16.64 5.03 151.53
CA MET A 428 -17.87 5.64 151.04
C MET A 428 -17.62 6.77 150.02
N LYS A 429 -16.53 7.53 150.18
CA LYS A 429 -16.09 8.54 149.21
C LYS A 429 -15.45 7.88 147.99
N GLN A 430 -14.64 6.84 148.19
CA GLN A 430 -14.07 6.04 147.11
C GLN A 430 -15.19 5.40 146.25
N MET A 431 -16.28 4.92 146.85
CA MET A 431 -17.40 4.31 146.12
C MET A 431 -18.08 5.30 145.16
N GLU A 432 -18.25 6.58 145.55
CA GLU A 432 -18.77 7.62 144.66
C GLU A 432 -17.75 7.96 143.54
N VAL A 433 -16.46 7.98 143.85
CA VAL A 433 -15.38 8.16 142.84
C VAL A 433 -15.35 7.00 141.85
N TYR A 434 -15.45 5.74 142.29
CA TYR A 434 -15.55 4.57 141.41
C TYR A 434 -16.85 4.58 140.59
N ARG A 435 -17.97 5.03 141.16
CA ARG A 435 -19.26 5.19 140.44
C ARG A 435 -19.19 6.28 139.37
N SER A 436 -18.47 7.36 139.65
CA SER A 436 -18.18 8.44 138.69
C SER A 436 -17.21 7.98 137.59
N HIS A 437 -16.11 7.32 137.95
CA HIS A 437 -15.13 6.76 137.02
C HIS A 437 -15.75 5.67 136.12
N SER A 438 -16.62 4.82 136.66
CA SER A 438 -17.38 3.82 135.89
C SER A 438 -18.30 4.47 134.85
N LYS A 439 -19.02 5.55 135.21
CA LYS A 439 -19.80 6.35 134.24
C LYS A 439 -18.91 6.99 133.18
N PHE A 440 -17.76 7.57 133.58
CA PHE A 440 -16.80 8.18 132.66
C PHE A 440 -16.23 7.15 131.66
N MET A 441 -15.77 6.00 132.16
CA MET A 441 -15.26 4.91 131.33
C MET A 441 -16.34 4.34 130.41
N LYS A 442 -17.57 4.16 130.89
CA LYS A 442 -18.70 3.77 130.03
C LYS A 442 -18.95 4.78 128.92
N ASN A 443 -19.07 6.07 129.26
CA ASN A 443 -19.25 7.14 128.26
C ASN A 443 -18.10 7.16 127.24
N LYS A 444 -16.86 6.89 127.67
CA LYS A 444 -15.70 6.88 126.78
C LYS A 444 -15.65 5.62 125.89
N ILE A 445 -16.07 4.46 126.40
CA ILE A 445 -16.26 3.24 125.62
C ILE A 445 -17.38 3.41 124.59
N ASP A 446 -18.52 3.98 124.99
CA ASP A 446 -19.67 4.15 124.09
C ASP A 446 -19.40 5.24 123.03
N GLN A 447 -18.62 6.29 123.36
CA GLN A 447 -18.03 7.21 122.37
C GLN A 447 -17.12 6.48 121.38
N VAL A 448 -16.17 5.66 121.85
CA VAL A 448 -15.26 4.91 120.97
C VAL A 448 -16.01 3.91 120.08
N LYS A 449 -17.12 3.31 120.53
CA LYS A 449 -18.00 2.51 119.67
C LYS A 449 -18.69 3.35 118.59
N GLN A 450 -19.13 4.57 118.92
CA GLN A 450 -19.75 5.46 117.95
C GLN A 450 -18.72 5.96 116.92
N ASP A 451 -17.51 6.27 117.37
CA ASP A 451 -16.38 6.64 116.49
C ASP A 451 -15.94 5.47 115.61
N LEU A 452 -15.92 4.23 116.15
CA LEU A 452 -15.64 3.00 115.39
C LEU A 452 -16.73 2.74 114.33
N SER A 453 -18.00 2.73 114.73
CA SER A 453 -19.13 2.53 113.80
C SER A 453 -19.16 3.60 112.70
N ARG A 454 -18.82 4.84 113.03
CA ARG A 454 -18.59 5.89 112.04
C ARG A 454 -17.43 5.54 111.11
N LYS A 455 -16.29 5.08 111.64
CA LYS A 455 -15.15 4.64 110.82
C LYS A 455 -15.48 3.44 109.92
N ASP A 456 -16.31 2.51 110.36
CA ASP A 456 -16.82 1.41 109.53
C ASP A 456 -17.65 1.94 108.36
N THR A 457 -18.54 2.92 108.59
CA THR A 457 -19.29 3.56 107.50
C THR A 457 -18.43 4.40 106.56
N GLU A 458 -17.40 5.08 107.08
CA GLU A 458 -16.41 5.81 106.27
C GLU A 458 -15.55 4.83 105.43
N LEU A 459 -15.17 3.68 105.98
CA LEU A 459 -14.43 2.61 105.30
C LEU A 459 -15.28 1.97 104.19
N LEU A 460 -16.54 1.62 104.47
CA LEU A 460 -17.46 1.08 103.47
C LEU A 460 -17.69 2.09 102.33
N GLY A 461 -17.84 3.38 102.65
CA GLY A 461 -17.94 4.45 101.64
C GLY A 461 -16.68 4.59 100.77
N LEU A 462 -15.49 4.45 101.37
CA LEU A 462 -14.22 4.41 100.64
C LEU A 462 -14.07 3.14 99.78
N GLN A 463 -14.57 2.00 100.26
CA GLN A 463 -14.53 0.72 99.53
C GLN A 463 -15.42 0.76 98.28
N THR A 464 -16.66 1.26 98.38
CA THR A 464 -17.53 1.52 97.23
C THR A 464 -16.90 2.54 96.26
N LYS A 465 -16.18 3.54 96.78
CA LYS A 465 -15.47 4.52 95.94
C LYS A 465 -14.25 3.93 95.22
N LEU A 466 -13.55 2.98 95.85
CA LEU A 466 -12.46 2.23 95.23
C LEU A 466 -13.00 1.30 94.12
N GLU A 467 -14.10 0.60 94.37
CA GLU A 467 -14.73 -0.31 93.41
C GLU A 467 -15.28 0.44 92.19
N THR A 468 -15.96 1.57 92.39
CA THR A 468 -16.42 2.42 91.28
C THR A 468 -15.28 3.02 90.46
N LEU A 469 -14.17 3.43 91.09
CA LEU A 469 -12.96 3.86 90.38
C LEU A 469 -12.27 2.70 89.64
N THR A 470 -12.30 1.48 90.19
CA THR A 470 -11.75 0.27 89.56
C THR A 470 -12.53 -0.10 88.30
N ASN A 471 -13.86 -0.01 88.36
CA ASN A 471 -14.72 -0.21 87.19
C ASN A 471 -14.49 0.87 86.12
N GLN A 472 -14.44 2.15 86.50
CA GLN A 472 -14.11 3.24 85.57
C GLN A 472 -12.73 3.05 84.90
N PHE A 473 -11.74 2.51 85.61
CA PHE A 473 -10.44 2.17 85.05
C PHE A 473 -10.51 0.97 84.08
N SER A 474 -11.31 -0.05 84.39
CA SER A 474 -11.60 -1.17 83.50
C SER A 474 -12.26 -0.72 82.19
N ASP A 475 -13.32 0.10 82.28
CA ASP A 475 -14.04 0.64 81.13
C ASP A 475 -13.11 1.52 80.27
N SER A 476 -12.32 2.37 80.92
CA SER A 476 -11.30 3.19 80.24
C SER A 476 -10.26 2.35 79.50
N LYS A 477 -9.82 1.23 80.09
CA LYS A 477 -8.90 0.27 79.46
C LYS A 477 -9.54 -0.39 78.25
N GLN A 478 -10.79 -0.85 78.35
CA GLN A 478 -11.51 -1.44 77.22
C GLN A 478 -11.70 -0.45 76.07
N HIS A 479 -12.05 0.81 76.37
CA HIS A 479 -12.11 1.87 75.36
C HIS A 479 -10.75 2.11 74.67
N ILE A 480 -9.63 2.06 75.40
CA ILE A 480 -8.28 2.16 74.82
C ILE A 480 -7.96 0.95 73.94
N GLU A 481 -8.42 -0.26 74.31
CA GLU A 481 -8.21 -1.47 73.52
C GLU A 481 -9.00 -1.44 72.20
N VAL A 482 -10.28 -1.07 72.23
CA VAL A 482 -11.11 -0.86 71.02
C VAL A 482 -10.55 0.26 70.11
N LEU A 483 -9.99 1.33 70.70
CA LEU A 483 -9.34 2.39 69.91
C LEU A 483 -8.06 1.92 69.22
N LYS A 484 -7.27 1.03 69.85
CA LYS A 484 -6.10 0.39 69.22
C LYS A 484 -6.50 -0.56 68.09
N GLU A 485 -7.53 -1.38 68.29
CA GLU A 485 -8.08 -2.23 67.22
C GLU A 485 -8.56 -1.37 66.04
N SER A 486 -9.30 -0.29 66.30
CA SER A 486 -9.74 0.65 65.27
C SER A 486 -8.57 1.34 64.53
N LEU A 487 -7.46 1.62 65.22
CA LEU A 487 -6.25 2.17 64.61
C LEU A 487 -5.57 1.14 63.70
N THR A 488 -5.29 -0.07 64.21
CA THR A 488 -4.63 -1.13 63.41
C THR A 488 -5.44 -1.54 62.19
N ALA A 489 -6.78 -1.56 62.27
CA ALA A 489 -7.66 -1.80 61.13
C ALA A 489 -7.57 -0.67 60.07
N LYS A 490 -7.36 0.58 60.48
CA LYS A 490 -7.12 1.72 59.57
C LYS A 490 -5.73 1.66 58.95
N GLU A 491 -4.71 1.26 59.70
CA GLU A 491 -3.35 1.07 59.21
C GLU A 491 -3.28 -0.05 58.16
N GLN A 492 -3.92 -1.20 58.42
CA GLN A 492 -4.06 -2.29 57.45
C GLN A 492 -4.79 -1.83 56.18
N ARG A 493 -5.90 -1.08 56.32
CA ARG A 493 -6.62 -0.52 55.17
C ARG A 493 -5.78 0.50 54.38
N ALA A 494 -4.98 1.32 55.06
CA ALA A 494 -4.06 2.26 54.42
C ALA A 494 -2.95 1.52 53.64
N ALA A 495 -2.42 0.43 54.19
CA ALA A 495 -1.44 -0.42 53.50
C ALA A 495 -2.02 -1.08 52.24
N ILE A 496 -3.25 -1.60 52.31
CA ILE A 496 -3.95 -2.16 51.13
C ILE A 496 -4.14 -1.08 50.06
N LEU A 497 -4.69 0.08 50.42
CA LEU A 497 -4.87 1.22 49.50
C LEU A 497 -3.54 1.71 48.89
N GLN A 498 -2.44 1.66 49.65
CA GLN A 498 -1.11 1.97 49.13
C GLN A 498 -0.67 0.96 48.06
N THR A 499 -0.84 -0.34 48.31
CA THR A 499 -0.54 -1.37 47.30
C THR A 499 -1.42 -1.29 46.06
N GLU A 500 -2.70 -0.91 46.20
CA GLU A 500 -3.60 -0.65 45.07
C GLU A 500 -3.13 0.55 44.24
N VAL A 501 -2.73 1.66 44.90
CA VAL A 501 -2.18 2.85 44.23
C VAL A 501 -0.88 2.53 43.49
N ASP A 502 0.02 1.75 44.07
CA ASP A 502 1.30 1.40 43.44
C ASP A 502 1.12 0.41 42.27
N ALA A 503 0.17 -0.53 42.37
CA ALA A 503 -0.23 -1.36 41.24
C ALA A 503 -0.86 -0.54 40.09
N LEU A 504 -1.67 0.47 40.42
CA LEU A 504 -2.24 1.39 39.43
C LEU A 504 -1.18 2.29 38.76
N ARG A 505 -0.14 2.72 39.51
CA ARG A 505 1.02 3.46 38.97
C ARG A 505 1.79 2.63 37.95
N LEU A 506 2.18 1.39 38.32
CA LEU A 506 2.85 0.45 37.41
C LEU A 506 2.04 0.24 36.13
N ARG A 507 0.73 0.01 36.26
CA ARG A 507 -0.17 -0.21 35.13
C ARG A 507 -0.38 1.05 34.27
N LEU A 508 -0.20 2.25 34.81
CA LEU A 508 -0.18 3.49 34.04
C LEU A 508 1.12 3.62 33.24
N GLU A 509 2.26 3.34 33.85
CA GLU A 509 3.60 3.40 33.23
C GLU A 509 3.75 2.37 32.09
N GLU A 510 3.18 1.17 32.24
CA GLU A 510 2.99 0.19 31.16
C GLU A 510 2.17 0.75 29.98
N LYS A 511 1.11 1.53 30.26
CA LYS A 511 0.25 2.12 29.22
C LYS A 511 0.91 3.30 28.54
N GLU A 512 1.66 4.13 29.25
CA GLU A 512 2.45 5.22 28.67
C GLU A 512 3.58 4.68 27.79
N THR A 513 4.31 3.64 28.22
CA THR A 513 5.34 3.00 27.39
C THR A 513 4.77 2.29 26.16
N MET A 514 3.59 1.68 26.26
CA MET A 514 2.84 1.16 25.09
C MET A 514 2.37 2.27 24.14
N LEU A 515 1.86 3.38 24.68
CA LEU A 515 1.41 4.52 23.88
C LEU A 515 2.58 5.16 23.13
N ASN A 516 3.71 5.39 23.80
CA ASN A 516 4.93 5.90 23.16
C ASN A 516 5.44 4.99 22.03
N LYS A 517 5.39 3.65 22.21
CA LYS A 517 5.69 2.68 21.14
C LYS A 517 4.73 2.82 19.95
N LYS A 518 3.43 3.02 20.20
CA LYS A 518 2.43 3.22 19.13
C LYS A 518 2.58 4.57 18.42
N THR A 519 2.89 5.64 19.13
CA THR A 519 3.22 6.94 18.54
C THR A 519 4.44 6.84 17.62
N LYS A 520 5.50 6.13 18.03
CA LYS A 520 6.68 5.89 17.19
C LYS A 520 6.34 5.08 15.94
N GLN A 521 5.55 4.00 16.08
CA GLN A 521 5.10 3.22 14.92
C GLN A 521 4.28 4.06 13.92
N ILE A 522 3.43 4.99 14.41
CA ILE A 522 2.67 5.89 13.53
C ILE A 522 3.59 6.88 12.80
N GLN A 523 4.64 7.37 13.47
CA GLN A 523 5.65 8.24 12.84
C GLN A 523 6.41 7.48 11.73
N GLU A 524 6.87 6.27 12.00
CA GLU A 524 7.58 5.41 11.03
C GLU A 524 6.72 5.12 9.80
N MET A 525 5.47 4.66 9.98
CA MET A 525 4.51 4.47 8.88
C MET A 525 4.22 5.78 8.10
N SER A 526 4.30 6.94 8.74
CA SER A 526 4.10 8.24 8.08
C SER A 526 5.33 8.69 7.27
N GLU A 527 6.53 8.24 7.65
CA GLU A 527 7.76 8.47 6.90
C GLU A 527 7.84 7.53 5.68
N GLU A 528 7.48 6.26 5.84
CA GLU A 528 7.31 5.29 4.73
C GLU A 528 6.23 5.74 3.73
N LYS A 529 5.09 6.25 4.20
CA LYS A 529 4.09 6.89 3.33
C LYS A 529 4.67 8.11 2.58
N GLY A 530 5.62 8.81 3.18
CA GLY A 530 6.35 9.91 2.56
C GLY A 530 7.24 9.44 1.40
N THR A 531 8.00 8.36 1.57
CA THR A 531 8.86 7.81 0.51
C THR A 531 8.04 7.20 -0.62
N LEU A 532 7.01 6.40 -0.30
CA LEU A 532 6.11 5.81 -1.31
C LEU A 532 5.38 6.88 -2.14
N ASN A 533 4.99 8.01 -1.54
CA ASN A 533 4.44 9.14 -2.28
C ASN A 533 5.45 9.78 -3.24
N GLY A 534 6.75 9.75 -2.90
CA GLY A 534 7.83 10.19 -3.79
C GLY A 534 8.00 9.23 -4.98
N GLU A 535 8.08 7.93 -4.72
CA GLU A 535 8.16 6.89 -5.75
C GLU A 535 6.96 6.93 -6.70
N ILE A 536 5.74 7.16 -6.18
CA ILE A 536 4.53 7.37 -6.98
C ILE A 536 4.62 8.63 -7.86
N HIS A 537 5.35 9.67 -7.43
CA HIS A 537 5.57 10.87 -8.24
C HIS A 537 6.58 10.61 -9.36
N ASP A 538 7.71 9.98 -9.05
CA ASP A 538 8.75 9.62 -10.03
C ASP A 538 8.22 8.63 -11.09
N LEU A 539 7.38 7.67 -10.68
CA LEU A 539 6.71 6.73 -11.60
C LEU A 539 5.67 7.43 -12.49
N LYS A 540 4.97 8.46 -11.98
CA LYS A 540 4.08 9.29 -12.79
C LYS A 540 4.87 10.08 -13.82
N ASP A 541 5.92 10.80 -13.43
CA ASP A 541 6.78 11.55 -14.36
C ASP A 541 7.39 10.61 -15.43
N MET A 542 7.73 9.37 -15.08
CA MET A 542 8.17 8.36 -16.04
C MET A 542 7.06 7.91 -17.01
N LEU A 543 5.82 7.74 -16.55
CA LEU A 543 4.66 7.44 -17.40
C LEU A 543 4.38 8.61 -18.37
N ASP A 544 4.36 9.82 -17.82
CA ASP A 544 4.26 11.10 -18.53
C ASP A 544 5.27 11.23 -19.69
N VAL A 545 6.51 10.76 -19.48
CA VAL A 545 7.55 10.69 -20.54
C VAL A 545 7.30 9.57 -21.54
N LYS A 546 6.80 8.41 -21.11
CA LYS A 546 6.42 7.29 -22.00
C LYS A 546 5.24 7.67 -22.91
N GLU A 547 4.20 8.32 -22.40
CA GLU A 547 3.04 8.78 -23.18
C GLU A 547 3.43 9.80 -24.25
N ARG A 548 4.30 10.76 -23.90
CA ARG A 548 4.89 11.70 -24.89
C ARG A 548 5.66 10.96 -25.98
N LYS A 549 6.41 9.91 -25.64
CA LYS A 549 7.14 9.09 -26.60
C LYS A 549 6.19 8.26 -27.50
N VAL A 550 5.11 7.71 -26.95
CA VAL A 550 4.05 7.02 -27.71
C VAL A 550 3.39 7.99 -28.70
N THR A 551 3.05 9.20 -28.26
CA THR A 551 2.46 10.26 -29.11
C THR A 551 3.39 10.62 -30.28
N VAL A 552 4.71 10.69 -30.05
CA VAL A 552 5.70 10.93 -31.12
C VAL A 552 5.81 9.75 -32.09
N LEU A 553 5.68 8.51 -31.60
CA LEU A 553 5.69 7.31 -32.44
C LEU A 553 4.40 7.17 -33.26
N GLN A 554 3.23 7.50 -32.73
CA GLN A 554 1.98 7.55 -33.50
C GLN A 554 2.08 8.55 -34.65
N LYS A 555 2.57 9.78 -34.41
CA LYS A 555 2.83 10.77 -35.47
C LYS A 555 3.87 10.31 -36.50
N LYS A 556 4.81 9.44 -36.12
CA LYS A 556 5.76 8.81 -37.04
C LYS A 556 5.06 7.76 -37.92
N ILE A 557 4.15 6.98 -37.35
CA ILE A 557 3.34 5.96 -38.05
C ILE A 557 2.36 6.63 -39.03
N GLU A 558 1.61 7.65 -38.60
CA GLU A 558 0.69 8.44 -39.43
C GLU A 558 1.39 8.98 -40.69
N ASN A 559 2.58 9.58 -40.51
CA ASN A 559 3.38 10.14 -41.59
C ASN A 559 3.89 9.04 -42.56
N LEU A 560 4.30 7.87 -42.05
CA LEU A 560 4.69 6.73 -42.88
C LEU A 560 3.50 6.12 -43.63
N GLN A 561 2.31 6.08 -43.03
CA GLN A 561 1.07 5.66 -43.69
C GLN A 561 0.66 6.63 -44.81
N GLU A 562 0.80 7.94 -44.60
CA GLU A 562 0.55 8.95 -45.63
C GLU A 562 1.53 8.83 -46.81
N GLN A 563 2.83 8.65 -46.52
CA GLN A 563 3.85 8.38 -47.55
C GLN A 563 3.55 7.10 -48.34
N LEU A 564 3.12 6.03 -47.66
CA LEU A 564 2.74 4.77 -48.31
C LEU A 564 1.52 4.97 -49.22
N LYS A 565 0.49 5.66 -48.75
CA LYS A 565 -0.73 6.00 -49.51
C LYS A 565 -0.43 6.86 -50.75
N ASP A 566 0.54 7.77 -50.67
CA ASP A 566 1.01 8.53 -51.83
C ASP A 566 1.84 7.69 -52.81
N LYS A 567 2.60 6.70 -52.32
CA LYS A 567 3.25 5.70 -53.18
C LYS A 567 2.25 4.78 -53.86
N GLU A 568 1.17 4.40 -53.19
CA GLU A 568 0.06 3.64 -53.80
C GLU A 568 -0.62 4.43 -54.92
N LYS A 569 -0.90 5.73 -54.72
CA LYS A 569 -1.41 6.62 -55.79
C LYS A 569 -0.45 6.66 -56.99
N GLN A 570 0.86 6.82 -56.75
CA GLN A 570 1.89 6.81 -57.79
C GLN A 570 1.94 5.46 -58.53
N MET A 571 1.76 4.34 -57.82
CA MET A 571 1.69 3.02 -58.44
C MET A 571 0.39 2.79 -59.22
N SER A 572 -0.75 3.39 -58.82
CA SER A 572 -2.00 3.30 -59.59
C SER A 572 -1.91 4.07 -60.90
N SER A 573 -1.43 5.32 -60.89
CA SER A 573 -1.30 6.12 -62.10
C SER A 573 -0.24 5.56 -63.07
N LEU A 574 0.83 4.93 -62.56
CA LEU A 574 1.76 4.15 -63.39
C LEU A 574 1.09 2.91 -64.01
N LYS A 575 0.27 2.16 -63.26
CA LYS A 575 -0.51 1.03 -63.80
C LYS A 575 -1.51 1.47 -64.87
N GLU A 576 -2.18 2.60 -64.69
CA GLU A 576 -3.08 3.19 -65.68
C GLU A 576 -2.33 3.63 -66.94
N ARG A 577 -1.16 4.27 -66.80
CA ARG A 577 -0.29 4.64 -67.93
C ARG A 577 0.22 3.41 -68.70
N VAL A 578 0.55 2.33 -67.99
CA VAL A 578 0.93 1.04 -68.62
C VAL A 578 -0.26 0.42 -69.36
N LYS A 579 -1.48 0.44 -68.82
CA LYS A 579 -2.69 -0.01 -69.53
C LYS A 579 -2.94 0.81 -70.80
N SER A 580 -2.75 2.13 -70.76
CA SER A 580 -2.86 2.99 -71.96
C SER A 580 -1.85 2.57 -73.02
N LEU A 581 -0.57 2.48 -72.64
CA LEU A 581 0.51 2.07 -73.57
C LEU A 581 0.31 0.65 -74.12
N GLN A 582 -0.29 -0.26 -73.34
CA GLN A 582 -0.64 -1.60 -73.81
C GLN A 582 -1.79 -1.58 -74.82
N ALA A 583 -2.80 -0.71 -74.64
CA ALA A 583 -3.84 -0.48 -75.64
C ALA A 583 -3.26 0.17 -76.91
N ASP A 584 -2.39 1.17 -76.77
CA ASP A 584 -1.69 1.80 -77.90
C ASP A 584 -0.84 0.77 -78.67
N THR A 585 -0.15 -0.13 -77.96
CA THR A 585 0.62 -1.23 -78.56
C THR A 585 -0.29 -2.19 -79.34
N SER A 586 -1.40 -2.64 -78.73
CA SER A 586 -2.38 -3.50 -79.40
C SER A 586 -3.02 -2.84 -80.63
N ASN A 587 -3.18 -1.51 -80.61
CA ASN A 587 -3.65 -0.74 -81.77
C ASN A 587 -2.57 -0.70 -82.87
N THR A 588 -1.29 -0.53 -82.53
CA THR A 588 -0.19 -0.61 -83.51
C THR A 588 -0.01 -2.01 -84.07
N ASP A 589 -0.16 -3.07 -83.26
CA ASP A 589 -0.09 -4.46 -83.73
C ASP A 589 -1.23 -4.74 -84.73
N THR A 590 -2.44 -4.28 -84.45
CA THR A 590 -3.58 -4.38 -85.37
C THR A 590 -3.32 -3.62 -86.68
N ALA A 591 -2.73 -2.43 -86.60
CA ALA A 591 -2.36 -1.64 -87.78
C ALA A 591 -1.25 -2.32 -88.61
N LEU A 592 -0.26 -2.94 -87.94
CA LEU A 592 0.78 -3.74 -88.59
C LEU A 592 0.19 -4.96 -89.29
N THR A 593 -0.67 -5.74 -88.63
CA THR A 593 -1.39 -6.87 -89.27
C THR A 593 -2.17 -6.42 -90.50
N THR A 594 -2.84 -5.27 -90.44
CA THR A 594 -3.58 -4.69 -91.58
C THR A 594 -2.65 -4.30 -92.74
N LEU A 595 -1.44 -3.81 -92.44
CA LEU A 595 -0.42 -3.51 -93.44
C LEU A 595 0.22 -4.77 -94.03
N GLU A 596 0.42 -5.82 -93.24
CA GLU A 596 0.89 -7.14 -93.69
C GLU A 596 -0.12 -7.81 -94.62
N GLU A 597 -1.41 -7.80 -94.28
CA GLU A 597 -2.48 -8.28 -95.16
C GLU A 597 -2.54 -7.49 -96.48
N ALA A 598 -2.44 -6.16 -96.41
CA ALA A 598 -2.41 -5.30 -97.58
C ALA A 598 -1.17 -5.57 -98.46
N LEU A 599 0.00 -5.81 -97.85
CA LEU A 599 1.24 -6.15 -98.56
C LEU A 599 1.13 -7.53 -99.22
N ALA A 600 0.61 -8.55 -98.52
CA ALA A 600 0.37 -9.87 -99.07
C ALA A 600 -0.61 -9.84 -100.26
N GLU A 601 -1.64 -8.99 -100.23
CA GLU A 601 -2.51 -8.80 -101.39
C GLU A 601 -1.83 -8.05 -102.54
N LYS A 602 -0.92 -7.09 -102.26
CA LYS A 602 -0.05 -6.51 -103.31
C LYS A 602 0.85 -7.57 -103.94
N GLU A 603 1.39 -8.50 -103.17
CA GLU A 603 2.15 -9.64 -103.69
C GLU A 603 1.28 -10.55 -104.57
N ARG A 604 0.05 -10.90 -104.15
CA ARG A 604 -0.90 -11.64 -105.01
C ARG A 604 -1.28 -10.89 -106.28
N ILE A 605 -1.32 -9.55 -106.27
CA ILE A 605 -1.53 -8.74 -107.47
C ILE A 605 -0.29 -8.79 -108.37
N ILE A 606 0.91 -8.67 -107.80
CA ILE A 606 2.19 -8.76 -108.52
C ILE A 606 2.34 -10.14 -109.19
N GLU A 607 1.99 -11.23 -108.51
CA GLU A 607 2.09 -12.57 -109.09
C GLU A 607 1.12 -12.77 -110.26
N ARG A 608 -0.14 -12.35 -110.13
CA ARG A 608 -1.12 -12.35 -111.25
C ARG A 608 -0.64 -11.51 -112.43
N LEU A 609 0.08 -10.41 -112.19
CA LEU A 609 0.67 -9.58 -113.26
C LEU A 609 1.89 -10.23 -113.92
N LYS A 610 2.72 -10.97 -113.18
CA LYS A 610 3.78 -11.82 -113.76
C LYS A 610 3.17 -12.94 -114.60
N GLU A 611 2.21 -13.68 -114.06
CA GLU A 611 1.50 -14.75 -114.79
C GLU A 611 0.82 -14.22 -116.06
N GLN A 612 0.35 -12.97 -116.05
CA GLN A 612 -0.17 -12.31 -117.25
C GLN A 612 0.93 -11.98 -118.25
N ARG A 613 2.01 -11.30 -117.83
CA ARG A 613 3.17 -11.05 -118.70
C ARG A 613 3.68 -12.36 -119.32
N ASP A 614 3.77 -13.43 -118.54
CA ASP A 614 4.27 -14.73 -118.97
C ASP A 614 3.26 -15.50 -119.84
N ARG A 615 1.99 -15.07 -119.89
CA ARG A 615 1.02 -15.46 -120.93
C ARG A 615 1.23 -14.62 -122.18
N ASP A 616 1.23 -13.30 -122.08
CA ASP A 616 1.46 -12.37 -123.19
C ASP A 616 2.80 -12.63 -123.93
N GLU A 617 3.86 -13.03 -123.23
CA GLU A 617 5.16 -13.41 -123.81
C GLU A 617 5.13 -14.78 -124.50
N ARG A 618 4.35 -15.74 -123.98
CA ARG A 618 4.15 -17.04 -124.62
C ARG A 618 3.30 -16.91 -125.88
N GLU A 619 2.22 -16.13 -125.82
CA GLU A 619 1.36 -15.81 -126.96
C GLU A 619 2.17 -15.11 -128.06
N LYS A 620 3.01 -14.12 -127.74
CA LYS A 620 3.97 -13.50 -128.68
C LYS A 620 5.01 -14.50 -129.21
N GLY A 621 5.45 -15.47 -128.40
CA GLY A 621 6.33 -16.55 -128.83
C GLY A 621 5.67 -17.48 -129.85
N GLU A 622 4.40 -17.82 -129.64
CA GLU A 622 3.58 -18.62 -130.55
C GLU A 622 3.23 -17.85 -131.83
N GLU A 623 2.93 -16.55 -131.75
CA GLU A 623 2.83 -15.65 -132.89
C GLU A 623 4.14 -15.60 -133.68
N LEU A 624 5.30 -15.46 -133.02
CA LEU A 624 6.61 -15.45 -133.68
C LEU A 624 6.93 -16.79 -134.36
N GLU A 625 6.63 -17.93 -133.74
CA GLU A 625 6.80 -19.24 -134.38
C GLU A 625 5.79 -19.46 -135.52
N ASN A 626 4.58 -18.90 -135.46
CA ASN A 626 3.63 -18.94 -136.58
C ASN A 626 4.09 -18.05 -137.75
N ASN A 627 4.49 -16.80 -137.50
CA ASN A 627 5.14 -15.93 -138.49
C ASN A 627 6.39 -16.60 -139.10
N LYS A 628 7.15 -17.35 -138.31
CA LYS A 628 8.33 -18.10 -138.76
C LYS A 628 7.99 -19.36 -139.57
N LYS A 629 6.85 -20.03 -139.31
CA LYS A 629 6.28 -21.07 -140.19
C LYS A 629 5.83 -20.46 -141.51
N GLU A 630 5.09 -19.36 -141.48
CA GLU A 630 4.67 -18.63 -142.69
C GLU A 630 5.89 -18.17 -143.51
N LEU A 631 6.94 -17.64 -142.86
CA LEU A 631 8.19 -17.27 -143.51
C LEU A 631 8.94 -18.49 -144.08
N LYS A 632 8.82 -19.67 -143.46
CA LYS A 632 9.33 -20.95 -143.99
C LYS A 632 8.50 -21.44 -145.19
N GLU A 633 7.17 -21.38 -145.15
CA GLU A 633 6.30 -21.69 -146.29
C GLU A 633 6.48 -20.71 -147.44
N LEU A 634 6.71 -19.43 -147.16
CA LEU A 634 7.06 -18.42 -148.15
C LEU A 634 8.46 -18.70 -148.73
N LYS A 635 9.43 -19.14 -147.93
CA LYS A 635 10.73 -19.64 -148.42
C LYS A 635 10.58 -20.90 -149.27
N GLU A 636 9.68 -21.81 -148.94
CA GLU A 636 9.42 -23.03 -149.72
C GLU A 636 8.68 -22.72 -151.01
N LYS A 637 7.73 -21.76 -151.01
CA LYS A 637 7.14 -21.18 -152.22
C LYS A 637 8.17 -20.45 -153.07
N VAL A 638 9.09 -19.70 -152.48
CA VAL A 638 10.23 -19.09 -153.20
C VAL A 638 11.17 -20.16 -153.73
N SER A 639 11.41 -21.25 -153.01
CA SER A 639 12.25 -22.37 -153.48
C SER A 639 11.57 -23.18 -154.60
N LEU A 640 10.24 -23.32 -154.58
CA LEU A 640 9.46 -23.89 -155.68
C LEU A 640 9.49 -22.97 -156.89
N LEU A 641 9.28 -21.67 -156.71
CA LEU A 641 9.43 -20.66 -157.77
C LEU A 641 10.88 -20.54 -158.27
N GLN A 642 11.88 -20.88 -157.46
CA GLN A 642 13.27 -21.04 -157.91
C GLN A 642 13.49 -22.36 -158.66
N GLY A 643 12.73 -23.41 -158.37
CA GLY A 643 12.63 -24.62 -159.18
C GLY A 643 12.02 -24.30 -160.55
N ASP A 644 10.84 -23.68 -160.58
CA ASP A 644 10.20 -23.17 -161.80
C ASP A 644 11.11 -22.20 -162.57
N LEU A 645 11.87 -21.36 -161.85
CA LEU A 645 12.87 -20.48 -162.45
C LEU A 645 14.06 -21.27 -163.01
N SER A 646 14.48 -22.37 -162.39
CA SER A 646 15.59 -23.21 -162.86
C SER A 646 15.18 -24.08 -164.06
N ASP A 647 13.94 -24.57 -164.09
CA ASP A 647 13.34 -25.19 -165.27
C ASP A 647 13.15 -24.17 -166.40
N ARG A 648 12.80 -22.92 -166.07
CA ARG A 648 12.87 -21.81 -167.04
C ARG A 648 14.31 -21.54 -167.46
N GLU A 649 15.28 -21.53 -166.56
CA GLU A 649 16.70 -21.28 -166.86
C GLU A 649 17.35 -22.40 -167.67
N THR A 650 16.88 -23.65 -167.59
CA THR A 650 17.33 -24.72 -168.50
C THR A 650 16.75 -24.53 -169.90
N THR A 651 15.45 -24.22 -170.05
CA THR A 651 14.90 -23.81 -171.36
C THR A 651 15.49 -22.49 -171.88
N LEU A 652 16.04 -21.64 -171.00
CA LEU A 652 16.76 -20.42 -171.35
C LEU A 652 18.23 -20.71 -171.65
N LEU A 653 18.86 -21.76 -171.09
CA LEU A 653 20.21 -22.20 -171.42
C LEU A 653 20.29 -22.72 -172.86
N ASP A 654 19.31 -23.51 -173.29
CA ASP A 654 19.11 -23.91 -174.70
C ASP A 654 18.98 -22.71 -175.65
N LEU A 655 18.54 -21.55 -175.14
CA LEU A 655 18.45 -20.28 -175.87
C LEU A 655 19.65 -19.32 -175.64
N LYS A 656 20.52 -19.62 -174.66
CA LYS A 656 21.63 -18.75 -174.20
C LYS A 656 22.99 -19.25 -174.65
N GLU A 657 23.12 -20.50 -175.08
CA GLU A 657 24.26 -20.94 -175.90
C GLU A 657 24.40 -20.06 -177.17
N HIS A 658 23.27 -19.54 -177.67
CA HIS A 658 23.22 -18.57 -178.76
C HIS A 658 23.56 -17.10 -178.37
N ALA A 659 23.83 -16.81 -177.09
CA ALA A 659 24.03 -15.47 -176.53
C ALA A 659 25.37 -15.35 -175.76
N SER A 660 26.46 -15.70 -176.42
CA SER A 660 27.82 -15.58 -175.88
C SER A 660 28.29 -14.12 -175.67
N SER A 661 29.19 -13.95 -174.69
CA SER A 661 30.19 -12.87 -174.48
C SER A 661 29.87 -11.64 -173.59
N LEU A 662 30.93 -11.19 -172.88
CA LEU A 662 31.08 -10.03 -171.95
C LEU A 662 30.28 -10.12 -170.62
N ALA A 663 30.80 -9.93 -169.39
CA ALA A 663 31.99 -9.25 -168.80
C ALA A 663 31.87 -7.70 -168.71
N SER A 664 32.29 -6.96 -167.65
CA SER A 664 32.77 -7.29 -166.28
C SER A 664 33.06 -6.01 -165.45
N SER A 665 33.06 -6.09 -164.10
CA SER A 665 33.64 -5.08 -163.15
C SER A 665 32.96 -3.67 -163.07
N GLY A 666 33.23 -2.77 -162.10
CA GLY A 666 33.97 -2.89 -160.82
C GLY A 666 34.24 -1.56 -160.07
N LEU A 667 34.04 -1.57 -158.74
CA LEU A 667 34.70 -0.81 -157.64
C LEU A 667 35.06 0.72 -157.70
N LYS A 668 34.61 1.41 -156.62
CA LYS A 668 35.38 2.27 -155.66
C LYS A 668 35.45 3.82 -155.78
N LYS A 669 35.62 4.39 -154.56
CA LYS A 669 35.92 5.77 -154.09
C LYS A 669 34.75 6.76 -154.13
N ASP A 670 34.43 7.54 -153.09
CA ASP A 670 35.15 8.12 -151.92
C ASP A 670 35.89 9.44 -152.20
N SER A 671 35.27 10.55 -151.75
CA SER A 671 35.80 11.93 -151.80
C SER A 671 35.06 12.95 -150.91
N LYS A 672 34.02 12.55 -150.16
CA LYS A 672 33.16 13.47 -149.37
C LYS A 672 33.52 13.60 -147.89
N LEU A 673 34.44 12.78 -147.38
CA LEU A 673 34.67 12.64 -145.93
C LEU A 673 35.44 13.84 -145.33
N LYS A 674 36.34 14.48 -146.10
CA LYS A 674 37.15 15.63 -145.64
C LYS A 674 36.42 16.97 -145.53
N THR A 675 35.21 17.10 -146.03
CA THR A 675 34.46 18.38 -145.98
C THR A 675 33.69 18.55 -144.68
N PHE A 676 33.37 17.46 -143.97
CA PHE A 676 32.62 17.51 -142.71
C PHE A 676 33.51 17.74 -141.47
N GLU A 677 34.78 17.34 -141.51
CA GLU A 677 35.70 17.52 -140.37
C GLU A 677 35.90 18.99 -140.00
N ILE A 678 36.06 19.88 -141.00
CA ILE A 678 36.34 21.31 -140.78
C ILE A 678 35.13 22.05 -140.16
N ALA A 679 33.91 21.62 -140.49
CA ALA A 679 32.68 22.21 -139.95
C ALA A 679 32.42 21.85 -138.48
N LEU A 680 33.02 20.76 -137.97
CA LEU A 680 32.83 20.30 -136.60
C LEU A 680 33.59 21.16 -135.58
N GLU A 681 34.79 21.63 -135.94
CA GLU A 681 35.70 22.28 -134.98
C GLU A 681 35.25 23.69 -134.59
N GLN A 682 34.79 24.49 -135.57
CA GLN A 682 34.30 25.85 -135.31
C GLN A 682 33.06 25.91 -134.39
N LYS A 683 32.32 24.79 -134.21
CA LYS A 683 31.19 24.73 -133.27
C LYS A 683 31.58 24.37 -131.83
N LYS A 684 32.80 23.89 -131.57
CA LYS A 684 33.27 23.61 -130.19
C LYS A 684 33.57 24.89 -129.40
N GLU A 685 34.17 25.90 -130.04
CA GLU A 685 34.63 27.12 -129.34
C GLU A 685 33.49 28.05 -128.90
N GLU A 686 32.30 27.95 -129.51
CA GLU A 686 31.10 28.65 -129.02
C GLU A 686 30.53 27.99 -127.75
N CYS A 687 30.49 26.65 -127.69
CA CYS A 687 30.02 25.91 -126.51
C CYS A 687 30.84 26.24 -125.25
N ILE A 688 32.16 26.29 -125.37
CA ILE A 688 33.08 26.56 -124.24
C ILE A 688 32.82 27.94 -123.61
N LYS A 689 32.38 28.94 -124.39
CA LYS A 689 32.06 30.28 -123.86
C LYS A 689 30.74 30.31 -123.08
N LEU A 690 29.74 29.56 -123.52
CA LEU A 690 28.45 29.45 -122.83
C LEU A 690 28.54 28.59 -121.55
N GLU A 691 29.30 27.49 -121.58
CA GLU A 691 29.59 26.69 -120.38
C GLU A 691 30.19 27.52 -119.24
N ASN A 692 31.14 28.41 -119.55
CA ASN A 692 31.83 29.24 -118.56
C ASN A 692 30.95 30.37 -117.99
N GLN A 693 29.91 30.79 -118.70
CA GLN A 693 28.90 31.72 -118.15
C GLN A 693 27.91 30.97 -117.26
N LEU A 694 27.47 29.78 -117.66
CA LEU A 694 26.58 28.93 -116.86
C LEU A 694 27.22 28.49 -115.52
N LYS A 695 28.49 28.05 -115.56
CA LYS A 695 29.24 27.61 -114.36
C LYS A 695 29.36 28.70 -113.29
N LYS A 696 29.58 29.97 -113.68
CA LYS A 696 29.68 31.10 -112.72
C LYS A 696 28.36 31.52 -112.09
N ALA A 697 27.25 31.37 -112.81
CA ALA A 697 25.91 31.61 -112.24
C ALA A 697 25.50 30.49 -111.26
N HIS A 698 25.90 29.25 -111.55
CA HIS A 698 25.53 28.09 -110.74
C HIS A 698 26.24 28.05 -109.37
N THR A 699 27.56 28.31 -109.31
CA THR A 699 28.28 28.31 -108.02
C THR A 699 27.80 29.42 -107.09
N ALA A 700 27.64 30.65 -107.59
CA ALA A 700 27.24 31.80 -106.77
C ALA A 700 25.84 31.65 -106.12
N ALA A 701 24.92 30.91 -106.75
CA ALA A 701 23.62 30.62 -106.17
C ALA A 701 23.70 29.52 -105.09
N VAL A 702 24.48 28.45 -105.34
CA VAL A 702 24.65 27.34 -104.40
C VAL A 702 25.42 27.78 -103.15
N GLU A 703 26.47 28.60 -103.30
CA GLU A 703 27.25 29.14 -102.17
C GLU A 703 26.44 30.08 -101.27
N ALA A 704 25.46 30.82 -101.83
CA ALA A 704 24.58 31.69 -101.04
C ALA A 704 23.57 30.88 -100.21
N GLN A 705 22.92 29.89 -100.82
CA GLN A 705 21.88 29.08 -100.17
C GLN A 705 22.47 28.07 -99.16
N ALA A 706 23.63 27.49 -99.48
CA ALA A 706 24.35 26.61 -98.55
C ALA A 706 24.85 27.35 -97.31
N ASN A 707 25.33 28.60 -97.43
CA ASN A 707 25.78 29.37 -96.27
C ASN A 707 24.65 29.65 -95.26
N THR A 708 23.41 29.89 -95.70
CA THR A 708 22.29 30.10 -94.79
C THR A 708 21.88 28.80 -94.08
N GLU A 709 21.70 27.69 -94.82
CA GLU A 709 21.36 26.41 -94.18
C GLU A 709 22.49 25.90 -93.27
N LEU A 710 23.76 26.08 -93.65
CA LEU A 710 24.90 25.76 -92.78
C LEU A 710 24.96 26.66 -91.55
N SER A 711 24.68 27.97 -91.67
CA SER A 711 24.64 28.87 -90.52
C SER A 711 23.55 28.48 -89.52
N ASP A 712 22.35 28.17 -89.99
CA ASP A 712 21.24 27.73 -89.12
C ASP A 712 21.50 26.34 -88.53
N ARG A 713 22.10 25.42 -89.32
CA ARG A 713 22.52 24.10 -88.84
C ARG A 713 23.63 24.19 -87.79
N ILE A 714 24.60 25.08 -87.97
CA ILE A 714 25.66 25.37 -87.00
C ILE A 714 25.04 25.97 -85.74
N SER A 715 24.17 26.97 -85.84
CA SER A 715 23.54 27.58 -84.66
C SER A 715 22.68 26.59 -83.87
N ALA A 716 21.94 25.71 -84.56
CA ALA A 716 21.21 24.61 -83.92
C ALA A 716 22.14 23.62 -83.22
N LEU A 717 23.23 23.19 -83.88
CA LEU A 717 24.23 22.29 -83.29
C LEU A 717 25.01 22.95 -82.15
N GLU A 718 25.28 24.25 -82.19
CA GLU A 718 25.89 25.01 -81.10
C GLU A 718 24.96 25.10 -79.89
N GLN A 719 23.66 25.29 -80.11
CA GLN A 719 22.63 25.31 -79.06
C GLN A 719 22.39 23.91 -78.47
N GLU A 720 22.48 22.86 -79.28
CA GLU A 720 22.40 21.46 -78.84
C GLU A 720 23.67 21.01 -78.09
N VAL A 721 24.85 21.43 -78.55
CA VAL A 721 26.12 21.29 -77.81
C VAL A 721 26.11 22.13 -76.53
N ALA A 722 25.46 23.28 -76.49
CA ALA A 722 25.28 24.07 -75.26
C ALA A 722 24.39 23.33 -74.26
N ARG A 723 23.24 22.75 -74.70
CA ARG A 723 22.40 21.88 -73.86
C ARG A 723 23.17 20.66 -73.37
N HIS A 724 23.87 19.94 -74.25
CA HIS A 724 24.68 18.80 -73.84
C HIS A 724 25.82 19.18 -72.88
N LYS A 725 26.39 20.39 -72.96
CA LYS A 725 27.34 20.91 -71.97
C LYS A 725 26.66 21.28 -70.64
N GLU A 726 25.44 21.83 -70.68
CA GLU A 726 24.67 22.16 -69.48
C GLU A 726 24.22 20.88 -68.75
N ASP A 727 23.74 19.87 -69.49
CA ASP A 727 23.30 18.59 -68.95
C ASP A 727 24.47 17.69 -68.55
N ALA A 728 25.61 17.74 -69.27
CA ALA A 728 26.86 17.18 -68.77
C ALA A 728 27.37 17.93 -67.52
N GLY A 729 27.13 19.23 -67.40
CA GLY A 729 27.43 20.02 -66.20
C GLY A 729 26.56 19.63 -65.01
N LYS A 730 25.26 19.37 -65.21
CA LYS A 730 24.36 18.84 -64.19
C LYS A 730 24.73 17.41 -63.79
N ALA A 731 25.04 16.55 -64.77
CA ALA A 731 25.50 15.20 -64.53
C ALA A 731 26.85 15.17 -63.80
N GLN A 732 27.79 16.05 -64.17
CA GLN A 732 29.05 16.21 -63.45
C GLN A 732 28.83 16.73 -62.03
N ALA A 733 27.94 17.71 -61.82
CA ALA A 733 27.63 18.21 -60.49
C ALA A 733 26.97 17.15 -59.58
N GLU A 734 26.11 16.29 -60.13
CA GLU A 734 25.54 15.17 -59.37
C GLU A 734 26.56 14.02 -59.18
N VAL A 735 27.49 13.79 -60.13
CA VAL A 735 28.64 12.90 -59.94
C VAL A 735 29.57 13.45 -58.85
N ASP A 736 29.89 14.73 -58.84
CA ASP A 736 30.73 15.38 -57.83
C ASP A 736 30.05 15.34 -56.45
N ARG A 737 28.72 15.52 -56.41
CA ARG A 737 27.92 15.33 -55.19
C ARG A 737 27.91 13.89 -54.70
N LEU A 738 27.76 12.91 -55.60
CA LEU A 738 27.82 11.48 -55.25
C LEU A 738 29.24 11.07 -54.84
N LEU A 739 30.28 11.68 -55.42
CA LEU A 739 31.67 11.52 -54.98
C LEU A 739 31.92 12.15 -53.61
N GLU A 740 31.28 13.27 -53.27
CA GLU A 740 31.37 13.86 -51.93
C GLU A 740 30.59 13.02 -50.90
N ILE A 741 29.40 12.51 -51.24
CA ILE A 741 28.68 11.53 -50.39
C ILE A 741 29.49 10.22 -50.24
N LEU A 742 30.18 9.77 -51.29
CA LEU A 742 31.10 8.63 -51.21
C LEU A 742 32.33 8.96 -50.35
N ARG A 743 32.85 10.19 -50.37
CA ARG A 743 33.87 10.65 -49.41
C ARG A 743 33.34 10.75 -47.99
N GLU A 744 32.11 11.20 -47.78
CA GLU A 744 31.49 11.23 -46.45
C GLU A 744 31.30 9.82 -45.92
N MET A 745 30.79 8.88 -46.72
CA MET A 745 30.70 7.46 -46.35
C MET A 745 32.07 6.79 -46.22
N GLU A 746 33.06 7.13 -47.04
CA GLU A 746 34.43 6.60 -46.90
C GLU A 746 35.16 7.21 -45.70
N ASN A 747 34.88 8.47 -45.33
CA ASN A 747 35.37 9.08 -44.09
C ASN A 747 34.68 8.49 -42.87
N GLU A 748 33.35 8.33 -42.88
CA GLU A 748 32.62 7.60 -41.83
C GLU A 748 33.11 6.15 -41.71
N LYS A 749 33.36 5.47 -42.83
CA LYS A 749 33.95 4.13 -42.84
C LYS A 749 35.36 4.18 -42.27
N ASN A 750 36.20 5.11 -42.69
CA ASN A 750 37.55 5.29 -42.14
C ASN A 750 37.54 5.66 -40.65
N ASP A 751 36.53 6.36 -40.15
CA ASP A 751 36.36 6.67 -38.72
C ASP A 751 35.80 5.49 -37.93
N LYS A 752 34.90 4.69 -38.52
CA LYS A 752 34.46 3.40 -37.96
C LYS A 752 35.61 2.39 -37.96
N ASP A 753 36.40 2.31 -39.01
CA ASP A 753 37.61 1.50 -39.13
C ASP A 753 38.72 2.00 -38.18
N ARG A 754 38.88 3.32 -37.97
CA ARG A 754 39.74 3.88 -36.90
C ARG A 754 39.22 3.51 -35.51
N LYS A 755 37.90 3.53 -35.28
CA LYS A 755 37.27 3.16 -34.01
C LYS A 755 37.43 1.67 -33.74
N ILE A 756 37.27 0.82 -34.76
CA ILE A 756 37.54 -0.61 -34.73
C ILE A 756 39.03 -0.84 -34.48
N ASN A 757 39.94 -0.21 -35.22
CA ASN A 757 41.39 -0.33 -35.01
C ASN A 757 41.81 0.12 -33.60
N GLU A 758 41.19 1.15 -33.01
CA GLU A 758 41.49 1.58 -31.64
C GLU A 758 40.87 0.65 -30.59
N LEU A 759 39.67 0.10 -30.81
CA LEU A 759 39.08 -0.95 -29.96
C LEU A 759 39.90 -2.26 -30.04
N GLU A 760 40.32 -2.65 -31.23
CA GLU A 760 41.26 -3.74 -31.47
C GLU A 760 42.61 -3.43 -30.83
N ARG A 761 43.11 -2.19 -30.86
CA ARG A 761 44.36 -1.80 -30.19
C ARG A 761 44.22 -1.86 -28.67
N GLN A 762 43.08 -1.50 -28.11
CA GLN A 762 42.77 -1.65 -26.69
C GLN A 762 42.65 -3.14 -26.31
N MET A 763 41.97 -3.96 -27.10
CA MET A 763 41.95 -5.43 -26.97
C MET A 763 43.36 -6.04 -27.11
N LYS A 764 44.20 -5.50 -27.98
CA LYS A 764 45.58 -5.96 -28.25
C LYS A 764 46.56 -5.50 -27.17
N ASP A 765 46.32 -4.36 -26.52
CA ASP A 765 47.11 -3.89 -25.38
C ASP A 765 46.66 -4.51 -24.04
N GLN A 766 45.37 -4.84 -23.89
CA GLN A 766 44.92 -5.80 -22.86
C GLN A 766 45.56 -7.18 -23.11
N SER A 767 45.52 -7.69 -24.35
CA SER A 767 46.16 -8.96 -24.72
C SER A 767 47.68 -8.94 -24.53
N LYS A 768 48.37 -7.80 -24.72
CA LYS A 768 49.79 -7.64 -24.38
C LYS A 768 50.04 -7.67 -22.87
N LYS A 769 49.17 -7.07 -22.05
CA LYS A 769 49.23 -7.21 -20.57
C LYS A 769 49.04 -8.67 -20.14
N VAL A 770 48.19 -9.44 -20.83
CA VAL A 770 48.08 -10.90 -20.64
C VAL A 770 49.33 -11.62 -21.16
N ALA A 771 49.94 -11.18 -22.26
CA ALA A 771 51.13 -11.81 -22.85
C ALA A 771 52.40 -11.64 -22.00
N THR A 772 52.61 -10.48 -21.35
CA THR A 772 53.73 -10.29 -20.41
C THR A 772 53.59 -11.12 -19.13
N LEU A 773 52.37 -11.53 -18.76
CA LEU A 773 52.16 -12.55 -17.73
C LEU A 773 52.46 -13.96 -18.28
N LYS A 774 51.97 -14.31 -19.47
CA LYS A 774 52.21 -15.63 -20.10
C LYS A 774 53.70 -15.96 -20.32
N HIS A 775 54.57 -14.97 -20.57
CA HIS A 775 56.01 -15.23 -20.69
C HIS A 775 56.64 -15.72 -19.36
N LYS A 776 56.09 -15.34 -18.20
CA LYS A 776 56.53 -15.82 -16.88
C LYS A 776 56.03 -17.23 -16.56
N GLU A 777 54.92 -17.64 -17.16
CA GLU A 777 54.27 -18.95 -16.97
C GLU A 777 54.89 -20.06 -17.86
N GLN A 778 55.53 -19.67 -18.98
CA GLN A 778 56.07 -20.62 -19.97
C GLN A 778 57.21 -21.53 -19.43
N VAL A 779 57.82 -21.19 -18.29
CA VAL A 779 58.88 -22.00 -17.65
C VAL A 779 58.32 -23.19 -16.86
N GLU A 780 57.14 -23.05 -16.23
CA GLU A 780 56.51 -24.16 -15.47
C GLU A 780 55.86 -25.21 -16.38
N LYS A 781 55.52 -24.87 -17.63
CA LYS A 781 54.80 -25.79 -18.54
C LYS A 781 55.57 -27.08 -18.87
N ASN A 782 56.89 -27.11 -18.79
CA ASN A 782 57.67 -28.34 -18.93
C ASN A 782 57.50 -29.33 -17.75
N LYS A 783 56.90 -28.90 -16.64
CA LYS A 783 56.65 -29.74 -15.46
C LYS A 783 55.22 -30.33 -15.45
N ASN A 784 54.27 -29.65 -16.09
CA ASN A 784 52.86 -30.04 -16.09
C ASN A 784 52.47 -31.17 -17.05
N ALA A 785 53.40 -31.75 -17.82
CA ALA A 785 53.12 -32.91 -18.66
C ALA A 785 52.60 -34.12 -17.85
N GLN A 786 53.07 -34.31 -16.61
CA GLN A 786 52.56 -35.36 -15.70
C GLN A 786 51.21 -35.01 -15.07
N LEU A 787 50.81 -33.73 -15.06
CA LEU A 787 49.52 -33.27 -14.52
C LEU A 787 48.37 -33.41 -15.52
N MET A 788 48.64 -33.64 -16.81
CA MET A 788 47.61 -33.89 -17.83
C MET A 788 46.88 -35.23 -17.64
N GLU A 789 47.52 -36.22 -17.00
CA GLU A 789 46.90 -37.53 -16.73
C GLU A 789 46.02 -37.50 -15.48
N GLU A 790 46.39 -36.68 -14.48
CA GLU A 790 45.45 -36.28 -13.42
C GLU A 790 44.36 -35.33 -13.94
N ALA A 791 44.59 -34.57 -15.02
CA ALA A 791 43.64 -33.58 -15.53
C ALA A 791 42.35 -34.22 -16.03
N ARG A 792 42.39 -35.41 -16.68
CA ARG A 792 41.16 -36.16 -17.00
C ARG A 792 40.37 -36.52 -15.74
N LYS A 793 41.05 -37.02 -14.71
CA LYS A 793 40.44 -37.24 -13.38
C LYS A 793 40.06 -35.96 -12.61
N ARG A 794 40.38 -34.77 -13.14
CA ARG A 794 39.85 -33.48 -12.68
C ARG A 794 38.79 -32.90 -13.61
N GLU A 795 38.66 -33.38 -14.84
CA GLU A 795 37.62 -32.97 -15.78
C GLU A 795 36.29 -33.61 -15.34
N ASP A 796 36.30 -34.92 -15.07
CA ASP A 796 35.21 -35.64 -14.39
C ASP A 796 34.86 -34.95 -13.06
N ASN A 797 35.88 -34.69 -12.22
CA ASN A 797 35.73 -34.13 -10.87
C ASN A 797 35.38 -32.62 -10.87
N ILE A 798 35.56 -31.88 -11.98
CA ILE A 798 35.09 -30.48 -12.11
C ILE A 798 33.65 -30.44 -12.61
N ASN A 799 33.24 -31.39 -13.45
CA ASN A 799 31.83 -31.53 -13.81
C ASN A 799 31.02 -32.05 -12.60
N GLU A 800 31.56 -33.05 -11.90
CA GLU A 800 31.04 -33.56 -10.62
C GLU A 800 31.08 -32.45 -9.55
N SER A 801 32.16 -31.68 -9.40
CA SER A 801 32.19 -30.52 -8.47
C SER A 801 31.26 -29.38 -8.87
N SER A 802 30.97 -29.18 -10.16
CA SER A 802 30.00 -28.15 -10.61
C SER A 802 28.56 -28.61 -10.37
N GLN A 803 28.28 -29.89 -10.62
CA GLN A 803 27.03 -30.52 -10.20
C GLN A 803 26.90 -30.54 -8.68
N GLN A 804 27.98 -30.79 -7.93
CA GLN A 804 28.00 -30.85 -6.47
C GLN A 804 27.86 -29.46 -5.84
N ILE A 805 28.46 -28.41 -6.40
CA ILE A 805 28.19 -27.02 -5.97
C ILE A 805 26.75 -26.64 -6.26
N LYS A 806 26.21 -26.96 -7.45
CA LYS A 806 24.78 -26.73 -7.77
C LYS A 806 23.86 -27.55 -6.87
N MET A 807 24.22 -28.78 -6.52
CA MET A 807 23.50 -29.66 -5.60
C MET A 807 23.58 -29.13 -4.16
N GLU A 808 24.72 -28.57 -3.73
CA GLU A 808 24.92 -27.98 -2.40
C GLU A 808 24.22 -26.62 -2.28
N GLU A 809 24.19 -25.82 -3.34
CA GLU A 809 23.36 -24.60 -3.46
C GLU A 809 21.87 -24.94 -3.50
N LEU A 810 21.46 -25.97 -4.24
CA LEU A 810 20.07 -26.46 -4.29
C LEU A 810 19.63 -27.07 -2.95
N LEU A 811 20.49 -27.83 -2.27
CA LEU A 811 20.24 -28.35 -0.93
C LEU A 811 20.20 -27.23 0.11
N ALA A 812 21.06 -26.21 0.01
CA ALA A 812 20.99 -25.03 0.85
C ALA A 812 19.72 -24.22 0.61
N ALA A 813 19.28 -24.08 -0.65
CA ALA A 813 18.01 -23.46 -1.01
C ALA A 813 16.81 -24.28 -0.51
N MET A 814 16.83 -25.60 -0.66
CA MET A 814 15.77 -26.50 -0.22
C MET A 814 15.67 -26.59 1.30
N GLU A 815 16.80 -26.63 2.01
CA GLU A 815 16.86 -26.55 3.48
C GLU A 815 16.42 -25.16 3.97
N LYS A 816 16.73 -24.08 3.24
CA LYS A 816 16.19 -22.74 3.53
C LYS A 816 14.68 -22.68 3.32
N VAL A 817 14.14 -23.22 2.21
CA VAL A 817 12.69 -23.33 1.97
C VAL A 817 12.01 -24.18 3.04
N LYS A 818 12.64 -25.27 3.48
CA LYS A 818 12.16 -26.11 4.58
C LYS A 818 12.19 -25.40 5.93
N GLN A 819 13.20 -24.58 6.22
CA GLN A 819 13.24 -23.73 7.41
C GLN A 819 12.22 -22.58 7.34
N GLU A 820 11.97 -22.01 6.16
CA GLU A 820 10.90 -21.04 5.93
C GLU A 820 9.51 -21.68 6.08
N LEU A 821 9.32 -22.92 5.60
CA LEU A 821 8.10 -23.71 5.76
C LEU A 821 7.83 -24.08 7.23
N GLU A 822 8.83 -24.59 7.96
CA GLU A 822 8.67 -24.92 9.38
C GLU A 822 8.50 -23.64 10.23
N SER A 823 9.09 -22.51 9.80
CA SER A 823 8.81 -21.17 10.36
C SER A 823 7.38 -20.70 10.08
N MET A 824 6.85 -20.91 8.87
CA MET A 824 5.44 -20.64 8.55
C MET A 824 4.48 -21.53 9.34
N LYS A 825 4.81 -22.82 9.51
CA LYS A 825 4.04 -23.79 10.30
C LYS A 825 4.04 -23.45 11.80
N ALA A 826 5.17 -23.02 12.35
CA ALA A 826 5.25 -22.50 13.72
C ALA A 826 4.46 -21.17 13.89
N LYS A 827 4.51 -20.27 12.89
CA LYS A 827 3.67 -19.06 12.87
C LYS A 827 2.18 -19.41 12.82
N LEU A 828 1.78 -20.36 11.96
CA LEU A 828 0.40 -20.82 11.83
C LEU A 828 -0.11 -21.47 13.12
N SER A 829 0.69 -22.32 13.74
CA SER A 829 0.36 -22.91 15.05
C SER A 829 0.21 -21.83 16.13
N SER A 830 1.03 -20.77 16.13
CA SER A 830 0.91 -19.70 17.12
C SER A 830 -0.25 -18.73 16.86
N THR A 831 -0.63 -18.49 15.59
CA THR A 831 -1.84 -17.71 15.27
C THR A 831 -3.12 -18.50 15.54
N GLN A 832 -3.12 -19.81 15.28
CA GLN A 832 -4.22 -20.72 15.62
C GLN A 832 -4.40 -20.86 17.14
N GLN A 833 -3.31 -21.02 17.91
CA GLN A 833 -3.37 -20.97 19.37
C GLN A 833 -3.88 -19.60 19.86
N SER A 834 -3.36 -18.49 19.32
CA SER A 834 -3.82 -17.16 19.70
C SER A 834 -5.26 -16.85 19.25
N LEU A 835 -5.82 -17.62 18.31
CA LEU A 835 -7.24 -17.58 17.97
C LEU A 835 -8.06 -18.35 19.00
N ALA A 836 -7.68 -19.60 19.32
CA ALA A 836 -8.32 -20.42 20.34
C ALA A 836 -8.32 -19.75 21.73
N GLU A 837 -7.23 -19.09 22.12
CA GLU A 837 -7.16 -18.30 23.36
C GLU A 837 -8.13 -17.10 23.35
N LYS A 838 -8.35 -16.46 22.19
CA LYS A 838 -9.33 -15.37 22.05
C LYS A 838 -10.76 -15.89 22.02
N GLU A 839 -11.01 -17.05 21.41
CA GLU A 839 -12.30 -17.73 21.45
C GLU A 839 -12.67 -18.10 22.89
N ALA A 840 -11.74 -18.74 23.62
CA ALA A 840 -11.90 -19.05 25.04
C ALA A 840 -12.13 -17.78 25.89
N HIS A 841 -11.39 -16.70 25.66
CA HIS A 841 -11.64 -15.44 26.36
C HIS A 841 -13.03 -14.85 26.01
N LEU A 842 -13.48 -14.98 24.77
CA LEU A 842 -14.82 -14.58 24.33
C LEU A 842 -15.94 -15.52 24.82
N THR A 843 -15.67 -16.78 25.20
CA THR A 843 -16.66 -17.62 25.91
C THR A 843 -16.73 -17.23 27.38
N THR A 844 -15.59 -16.99 28.04
CA THR A 844 -15.53 -16.48 29.43
C THR A 844 -16.27 -15.15 29.57
N LEU A 845 -16.00 -14.15 28.71
CA LEU A 845 -16.70 -12.86 28.73
C LEU A 845 -18.22 -12.98 28.48
N ARG A 846 -18.66 -13.98 27.69
CA ARG A 846 -20.09 -14.28 27.52
C ARG A 846 -20.67 -14.90 28.80
N ALA A 847 -19.97 -15.82 29.44
CA ALA A 847 -20.39 -16.45 30.69
C ALA A 847 -20.45 -15.44 31.86
N GLU A 848 -19.46 -14.54 31.98
CA GLU A 848 -19.47 -13.44 32.95
C GLU A 848 -20.65 -12.49 32.71
N ARG A 849 -20.91 -12.13 31.44
CA ARG A 849 -22.09 -11.32 31.07
C ARG A 849 -23.42 -12.02 31.40
N ARG A 850 -23.51 -13.35 31.24
CA ARG A 850 -24.68 -14.14 31.69
C ARG A 850 -24.83 -14.08 33.21
N LYS A 851 -23.75 -14.33 33.97
CA LYS A 851 -23.73 -14.29 35.43
C LYS A 851 -24.17 -12.92 35.99
N HIS A 852 -23.63 -11.83 35.45
CA HIS A 852 -24.05 -10.48 35.83
C HIS A 852 -25.53 -10.18 35.52
N LEU A 853 -26.07 -10.75 34.44
CA LEU A 853 -27.48 -10.59 34.12
C LEU A 853 -28.38 -11.37 35.09
N GLU A 854 -27.97 -12.58 35.51
CA GLU A 854 -28.64 -13.36 36.55
C GLU A 854 -28.61 -12.64 37.91
N GLU A 855 -27.44 -12.16 38.34
CA GLU A 855 -27.24 -11.35 39.56
C GLU A 855 -28.15 -10.10 39.56
N VAL A 856 -28.26 -9.40 38.42
CA VAL A 856 -29.17 -8.24 38.26
C VAL A 856 -30.65 -8.63 38.28
N LEU A 857 -31.03 -9.82 37.81
CA LEU A 857 -32.40 -10.31 37.91
C LEU A 857 -32.74 -10.76 39.35
N GLU A 858 -31.78 -11.31 40.08
CA GLU A 858 -31.91 -11.69 41.49
C GLU A 858 -32.01 -10.47 42.42
N MET A 859 -31.11 -9.50 42.33
CA MET A 859 -31.20 -8.25 43.09
C MET A 859 -32.53 -7.51 42.87
N LYS A 860 -33.10 -7.57 41.66
CA LYS A 860 -34.44 -7.05 41.36
C LYS A 860 -35.56 -7.86 42.04
N GLN A 861 -35.42 -9.18 42.15
CA GLN A 861 -36.36 -10.04 42.85
C GLN A 861 -36.33 -9.76 44.36
N GLU A 862 -35.14 -9.61 44.95
CA GLU A 862 -34.95 -9.24 46.36
C GLU A 862 -35.51 -7.85 46.66
N ALA A 863 -35.22 -6.84 45.83
CA ALA A 863 -35.75 -5.49 46.00
C ALA A 863 -37.29 -5.44 45.95
N LEU A 864 -37.91 -6.23 45.07
CA LEU A 864 -39.37 -6.37 45.01
C LEU A 864 -39.93 -7.07 46.26
N LEU A 865 -39.28 -8.12 46.76
CA LEU A 865 -39.65 -8.80 48.00
C LEU A 865 -39.53 -7.87 49.22
N ALA A 866 -38.46 -7.08 49.32
CA ALA A 866 -38.27 -6.08 50.36
C ALA A 866 -39.36 -5.01 50.33
N ALA A 867 -39.68 -4.47 49.15
CA ALA A 867 -40.76 -3.49 48.99
C ALA A 867 -42.14 -4.07 49.34
N ILE A 868 -42.42 -5.33 49.01
CA ILE A 868 -43.65 -6.04 49.44
C ILE A 868 -43.70 -6.16 50.96
N SER A 869 -42.59 -6.56 51.59
CA SER A 869 -42.49 -6.68 53.06
C SER A 869 -42.65 -5.33 53.77
N GLU A 870 -42.12 -4.24 53.20
CA GLU A 870 -42.31 -2.89 53.71
C GLU A 870 -43.78 -2.46 53.62
N LYS A 871 -44.47 -2.76 52.50
CA LYS A 871 -45.90 -2.48 52.36
C LYS A 871 -46.75 -3.30 53.35
N ASP A 872 -46.42 -4.57 53.58
CA ASP A 872 -47.10 -5.39 54.59
C ASP A 872 -46.85 -4.90 56.02
N ALA A 873 -45.63 -4.46 56.37
CA ALA A 873 -45.35 -3.83 57.65
C ALA A 873 -46.15 -2.54 57.86
N ASN A 874 -46.23 -1.67 56.83
CA ASN A 874 -47.03 -0.45 56.88
C ASN A 874 -48.54 -0.73 56.99
N ILE A 875 -49.05 -1.75 56.30
CA ILE A 875 -50.44 -2.22 56.46
C ILE A 875 -50.68 -2.69 57.90
N ALA A 876 -49.81 -3.53 58.46
CA ALA A 876 -49.96 -4.05 59.81
C ALA A 876 -49.92 -2.92 60.87
N LEU A 877 -49.03 -1.93 60.73
CA LEU A 877 -48.97 -0.77 61.63
C LEU A 877 -50.26 0.06 61.58
N LEU A 878 -50.82 0.31 60.39
CA LEU A 878 -52.07 1.05 60.23
C LEU A 878 -53.28 0.26 60.76
N GLU A 879 -53.34 -1.06 60.55
CA GLU A 879 -54.41 -1.91 61.09
C GLU A 879 -54.35 -2.04 62.61
N LEU A 880 -53.14 -2.13 63.19
CA LEU A 880 -52.92 -2.09 64.65
C LEU A 880 -53.22 -0.72 65.29
N SER A 881 -53.16 0.38 64.52
CA SER A 881 -53.40 1.74 65.04
C SER A 881 -54.82 1.99 65.57
N SER A 882 -55.75 1.05 65.35
CA SER A 882 -57.13 1.01 65.89
C SER A 882 -58.06 2.18 65.47
N SER A 883 -57.57 3.10 64.64
CA SER A 883 -58.32 4.29 64.20
C SER A 883 -59.42 3.92 63.19
N LYS A 884 -60.67 3.81 63.65
CA LYS A 884 -61.87 3.64 62.78
C LYS A 884 -62.25 4.92 61.99
N LYS A 885 -61.25 5.68 61.52
CA LYS A 885 -61.45 6.83 60.64
C LYS A 885 -61.45 6.34 59.19
N LYS A 886 -62.35 6.87 58.36
CA LYS A 886 -62.45 6.45 56.96
C LYS A 886 -61.11 6.59 56.20
N LYS A 887 -60.35 7.66 56.48
CA LYS A 887 -59.03 7.92 55.86
C LYS A 887 -58.03 6.78 56.06
N THR A 888 -57.84 6.28 57.29
CA THR A 888 -56.90 5.19 57.56
C THR A 888 -57.34 3.87 56.91
N GLN A 889 -58.64 3.65 56.73
CA GLN A 889 -59.18 2.52 55.97
C GLN A 889 -58.96 2.68 54.45
N ASP A 890 -59.14 3.89 53.90
CA ASP A 890 -58.86 4.22 52.50
C ASP A 890 -57.34 4.09 52.18
N GLU A 891 -56.47 4.52 53.10
CA GLU A 891 -55.01 4.40 53.03
C GLU A 891 -54.55 2.92 53.04
N VAL A 892 -55.07 2.09 53.94
CA VAL A 892 -54.82 0.63 53.93
C VAL A 892 -55.30 -0.01 52.63
N ALA A 893 -56.43 0.43 52.09
CA ALA A 893 -56.95 -0.05 50.81
C ALA A 893 -56.10 0.41 49.61
N LEU A 894 -55.37 1.53 49.70
CA LEU A 894 -54.38 1.93 48.71
C LEU A 894 -53.11 1.08 48.81
N LEU A 895 -52.54 0.93 50.00
CA LEU A 895 -51.33 0.12 50.23
C LEU A 895 -51.51 -1.34 49.79
N LYS A 896 -52.69 -1.93 50.00
CA LYS A 896 -52.99 -3.29 49.51
C LYS A 896 -52.94 -3.37 47.98
N ARG A 897 -53.55 -2.41 47.26
CA ARG A 897 -53.48 -2.33 45.79
C ARG A 897 -52.06 -2.07 45.26
N GLU A 898 -51.23 -1.31 45.99
CA GLU A 898 -49.83 -1.15 45.66
C GLU A 898 -49.04 -2.45 45.86
N LYS A 899 -49.30 -3.18 46.94
CA LYS A 899 -48.70 -4.49 47.18
C LYS A 899 -49.08 -5.50 46.09
N ASP A 900 -50.35 -5.54 45.68
CA ASP A 900 -50.80 -6.44 44.61
C ASP A 900 -50.09 -6.16 43.28
N ARG A 901 -49.80 -4.88 42.98
CA ARG A 901 -48.98 -4.49 41.81
C ARG A 901 -47.52 -4.95 41.94
N LEU A 902 -46.90 -4.78 43.11
CA LEU A 902 -45.54 -5.27 43.37
C LEU A 902 -45.47 -6.80 43.28
N VAL A 903 -46.48 -7.52 43.76
CA VAL A 903 -46.60 -8.98 43.64
C VAL A 903 -46.76 -9.42 42.17
N GLN A 904 -47.49 -8.66 41.34
CA GLN A 904 -47.55 -8.90 39.90
C GLN A 904 -46.20 -8.66 39.21
N GLN A 905 -45.49 -7.57 39.57
CA GLN A 905 -44.14 -7.31 39.07
C GLN A 905 -43.14 -8.39 39.50
N LEU A 906 -43.24 -8.89 40.74
CA LEU A 906 -42.43 -10.00 41.23
C LEU A 906 -42.67 -11.28 40.42
N LYS A 907 -43.93 -11.63 40.13
CA LYS A 907 -44.25 -12.78 39.28
C LYS A 907 -43.67 -12.65 37.87
N GLN A 908 -43.81 -11.48 37.25
CA GLN A 908 -43.20 -11.22 35.94
C GLN A 908 -41.67 -11.31 36.00
N GLN A 909 -41.03 -10.81 37.05
CA GLN A 909 -39.60 -10.85 37.25
C GLN A 909 -39.07 -12.29 37.45
N THR A 910 -39.78 -13.12 38.23
CA THR A 910 -39.48 -14.55 38.36
C THR A 910 -39.65 -15.29 37.04
N GLN A 911 -40.69 -14.99 36.25
CA GLN A 911 -40.88 -15.56 34.90
C GLN A 911 -39.76 -15.14 33.94
N ASN A 912 -39.33 -13.87 33.99
CA ASN A 912 -38.21 -13.38 33.18
C ASN A 912 -36.90 -14.09 33.55
N ARG A 913 -36.65 -14.35 34.84
CA ARG A 913 -35.48 -15.11 35.31
C ARG A 913 -35.54 -16.58 34.86
N MET A 914 -36.70 -17.23 34.98
CA MET A 914 -36.90 -18.58 34.46
C MET A 914 -36.69 -18.67 32.95
N LYS A 915 -37.15 -17.67 32.18
CA LYS A 915 -36.91 -17.66 30.73
C LYS A 915 -35.43 -17.55 30.40
N LEU A 916 -34.69 -16.63 31.03
CA LEU A 916 -33.25 -16.51 30.81
C LEU A 916 -32.52 -17.83 31.10
N MET A 917 -32.93 -18.54 32.16
CA MET A 917 -32.37 -19.85 32.51
C MET A 917 -32.75 -20.97 31.53
N ALA A 918 -33.85 -20.85 30.78
CA ALA A 918 -34.20 -21.78 29.71
C ALA A 918 -33.41 -21.46 28.43
N ASP A 919 -33.39 -20.19 28.02
CA ASP A 919 -32.63 -19.69 26.85
C ASP A 919 -31.12 -20.04 26.97
N ASN A 920 -30.58 -20.17 28.19
CA ASN A 920 -29.20 -20.60 28.46
C ASN A 920 -28.88 -22.06 28.07
N TYR A 921 -29.84 -22.99 28.10
CA TYR A 921 -29.56 -24.42 27.81
C TYR A 921 -29.35 -24.68 26.31
N GLU A 922 -29.96 -23.90 25.43
CA GLU A 922 -29.82 -24.08 23.97
C GLU A 922 -28.46 -23.58 23.43
N ASP A 923 -27.91 -22.50 24.00
CA ASP A 923 -26.63 -21.90 23.54
C ASP A 923 -25.38 -22.75 23.87
N ASP A 924 -25.42 -23.56 24.93
CA ASP A 924 -24.33 -24.47 25.30
C ASP A 924 -24.45 -25.83 24.56
N HIS A 925 -25.66 -26.30 24.25
CA HIS A 925 -25.86 -27.46 23.34
C HIS A 925 -25.31 -27.20 21.93
N LEU A 926 -25.36 -25.95 21.45
CA LEU A 926 -24.74 -25.55 20.18
C LEU A 926 -23.20 -25.43 20.23
N LYS A 927 -22.57 -25.43 21.41
CA LYS A 927 -21.09 -25.35 21.57
C LYS A 927 -20.42 -26.66 21.95
N ALA A 928 -21.16 -27.61 22.52
CA ALA A 928 -20.66 -28.98 22.74
C ALA A 928 -20.28 -29.71 21.44
N SER A 929 -20.68 -29.18 20.28
CA SER A 929 -20.44 -29.77 18.95
C SER A 929 -19.20 -29.23 18.21
N SER A 930 -18.43 -28.29 18.77
CA SER A 930 -17.46 -27.50 17.98
C SER A 930 -16.02 -27.40 18.50
N HIS A 931 -15.65 -28.07 19.60
CA HIS A 931 -14.26 -28.14 20.07
C HIS A 931 -13.96 -29.45 20.82
N SER A 932 -13.58 -30.50 20.08
CA SER A 932 -12.83 -31.65 20.61
C SER A 932 -12.11 -32.40 19.48
N ASP A 933 -10.79 -32.42 19.50
CA ASP A 933 -10.00 -33.24 18.58
C ASP A 933 -10.22 -34.75 18.84
N GLN A 934 -10.37 -35.49 17.74
CA GLN A 934 -10.16 -36.95 17.62
C GLN A 934 -10.77 -37.86 18.71
N THR A 935 -12.00 -38.35 18.50
CA THR A 935 -12.25 -39.74 18.00
C THR A 935 -13.74 -40.12 18.01
N ASN A 936 -14.13 -41.03 17.11
CA ASN A 936 -15.35 -41.86 17.16
C ASN A 936 -16.73 -41.16 17.14
N HIS A 937 -16.91 -40.11 16.33
CA HIS A 937 -18.22 -39.80 15.75
C HIS A 937 -18.15 -39.91 14.22
N LYS A 938 -18.91 -40.87 13.69
CA LYS A 938 -18.93 -41.21 12.26
C LYS A 938 -19.63 -40.09 11.47
N PRO A 939 -19.02 -39.53 10.41
CA PRO A 939 -19.64 -38.47 9.60
C PRO A 939 -20.94 -38.95 8.93
N SER A 940 -21.92 -38.05 8.76
CA SER A 940 -23.18 -38.41 8.09
C SER A 940 -22.91 -38.87 6.65
N PRO A 941 -23.63 -39.85 6.08
CA PRO A 941 -23.42 -40.30 4.69
C PRO A 941 -23.26 -39.15 3.68
N ASP A 942 -24.12 -38.13 3.78
CA ASP A 942 -24.12 -36.93 2.93
C ASP A 942 -22.82 -36.09 2.99
N GLN A 943 -21.99 -36.29 4.01
CA GLN A 943 -20.70 -35.61 4.21
C GLN A 943 -19.52 -36.42 3.64
N ILE A 944 -19.68 -37.74 3.43
CA ILE A 944 -18.63 -38.64 2.89
C ILE A 944 -18.72 -38.72 1.36
N ILE A 945 -19.94 -38.64 0.81
CA ILE A 945 -20.19 -38.78 -0.63
C ILE A 945 -19.48 -37.71 -1.48
N PRO A 946 -19.46 -36.40 -1.13
CA PRO A 946 -18.77 -35.40 -1.97
C PRO A 946 -17.24 -35.61 -2.04
N PRO A 947 -16.51 -35.81 -0.91
CA PRO A 947 -15.09 -36.20 -0.96
C PRO A 947 -14.82 -37.48 -1.78
N LEU A 948 -15.68 -38.49 -1.70
CA LEU A 948 -15.59 -39.72 -2.48
C LEU A 948 -15.68 -39.45 -4.01
N ILE A 949 -16.60 -38.58 -4.43
CA ILE A 949 -16.76 -38.18 -5.83
C ILE A 949 -15.53 -37.40 -6.30
N ASP A 950 -15.08 -36.40 -5.53
CA ASP A 950 -13.88 -35.62 -5.86
C ASP A 950 -12.62 -36.50 -5.98
N LEU A 951 -12.44 -37.45 -5.05
CA LEU A 951 -11.33 -38.42 -5.12
C LEU A 951 -11.44 -39.32 -6.36
N ASN A 952 -12.63 -39.82 -6.69
CA ASN A 952 -12.82 -40.65 -7.87
C ASN A 952 -12.55 -39.88 -9.18
N GLN A 953 -12.97 -38.61 -9.26
CA GLN A 953 -12.65 -37.74 -10.40
C GLN A 953 -11.13 -37.50 -10.50
N ASN A 954 -10.46 -37.21 -9.39
CA ASN A 954 -9.02 -36.98 -9.37
C ASN A 954 -8.23 -38.26 -9.68
N ARG A 955 -8.62 -39.42 -9.14
CA ARG A 955 -8.11 -40.76 -9.51
C ARG A 955 -8.26 -41.01 -11.01
N SER A 956 -9.36 -40.57 -11.62
CA SER A 956 -9.62 -40.72 -13.06
C SER A 956 -8.71 -39.84 -13.92
N LYS A 957 -8.53 -38.56 -13.56
CA LYS A 957 -7.55 -37.65 -14.19
C LYS A 957 -6.12 -38.21 -14.09
N LEU A 958 -5.76 -38.70 -12.91
CA LEU A 958 -4.45 -39.27 -12.62
C LEU A 958 -4.16 -40.52 -13.47
N LYS A 959 -5.15 -41.41 -13.67
CA LYS A 959 -5.02 -42.55 -14.61
C LYS A 959 -4.79 -42.10 -16.05
N LEU A 960 -5.49 -41.04 -16.49
CA LEU A 960 -5.32 -40.48 -17.85
C LEU A 960 -3.90 -39.93 -18.03
N TYR A 961 -3.41 -39.17 -17.04
CA TYR A 961 -2.06 -38.61 -17.02
C TYR A 961 -0.97 -39.70 -17.02
N ILE A 962 -1.10 -40.71 -16.15
CA ILE A 962 -0.24 -41.90 -16.15
C ILE A 962 -0.25 -42.60 -17.52
N GLY A 963 -1.43 -42.73 -18.14
CA GLY A 963 -1.56 -43.32 -19.48
C GLY A 963 -0.82 -42.53 -20.56
N HIS A 964 -0.89 -41.20 -20.52
CA HIS A 964 -0.17 -40.33 -21.45
C HIS A 964 1.36 -40.41 -21.26
N LEU A 965 1.85 -40.31 -20.02
CA LEU A 965 3.27 -40.51 -19.70
C LEU A 965 3.77 -41.89 -20.15
N THR A 966 2.97 -42.93 -19.90
CA THR A 966 3.28 -44.31 -20.30
C THR A 966 3.37 -44.43 -21.82
N ALA A 967 2.48 -43.78 -22.58
CA ALA A 967 2.52 -43.77 -24.04
C ALA A 967 3.78 -43.05 -24.56
N LEU A 968 4.11 -41.86 -24.04
CA LEU A 968 5.31 -41.10 -24.41
C LEU A 968 6.60 -41.90 -24.18
N CYS A 969 6.67 -42.70 -23.11
CA CYS A 969 7.77 -43.64 -22.89
C CYS A 969 7.84 -44.72 -24.00
N HIS A 970 6.71 -45.38 -24.29
CA HIS A 970 6.65 -46.48 -25.26
C HIS A 970 6.91 -46.04 -26.71
N GLU A 971 6.52 -44.83 -27.10
CA GLU A 971 6.82 -44.27 -28.42
C GLU A 971 8.30 -43.98 -28.63
N ARG A 972 9.07 -43.82 -27.54
CA ARG A 972 10.48 -43.41 -27.55
C ARG A 972 11.44 -44.57 -27.29
N ASP A 973 11.29 -45.28 -26.18
CA ASP A 973 11.92 -46.58 -25.95
C ASP A 973 11.08 -47.42 -24.96
N PRO A 974 10.47 -48.53 -25.40
CA PRO A 974 9.72 -49.45 -24.55
C PRO A 974 10.47 -49.98 -23.31
N HIS A 975 11.81 -49.93 -23.28
CA HIS A 975 12.59 -50.42 -22.14
C HIS A 975 12.58 -49.46 -20.93
N ILE A 976 12.20 -48.18 -21.09
CA ILE A 976 12.17 -47.18 -20.01
C ILE A 976 11.26 -47.61 -18.83
N LEU A 977 10.23 -48.41 -19.10
CA LEU A 977 9.28 -48.89 -18.10
C LEU A 977 9.40 -50.40 -17.82
N GLN A 978 10.51 -51.04 -18.23
CA GLN A 978 10.68 -52.50 -18.13
C GLN A 978 10.60 -53.04 -16.69
N ASP A 979 11.04 -52.26 -15.70
CA ASP A 979 11.00 -52.61 -14.28
C ASP A 979 9.79 -52.01 -13.53
N LEU A 980 8.86 -51.33 -14.21
CA LEU A 980 7.72 -50.63 -13.60
C LEU A 980 6.37 -51.20 -14.07
N ALA A 981 5.75 -52.02 -13.21
CA ALA A 981 4.41 -52.53 -13.41
C ALA A 981 3.35 -51.60 -12.77
N PRO A 982 2.24 -51.27 -13.47
CA PRO A 982 1.17 -50.45 -12.90
C PRO A 982 0.47 -51.15 -11.72
N PRO A 983 0.08 -50.39 -10.67
CA PRO A 983 -0.59 -50.94 -9.50
C PRO A 983 -1.98 -51.45 -9.84
N SER A 984 -2.53 -52.37 -9.04
CA SER A 984 -3.89 -52.91 -9.22
C SER A 984 -4.97 -51.82 -9.27
N ALA A 985 -4.76 -50.72 -8.53
CA ALA A 985 -5.58 -49.51 -8.58
C ALA A 985 -5.77 -48.95 -10.01
N TYR A 986 -4.75 -49.06 -10.88
CA TYR A 986 -4.79 -48.57 -12.26
C TYR A 986 -5.84 -49.32 -13.10
N HIS A 987 -5.93 -50.64 -12.92
CA HIS A 987 -6.82 -51.50 -13.71
C HIS A 987 -8.28 -51.55 -13.22
N ARG A 988 -8.62 -50.99 -12.05
CA ARG A 988 -10.03 -50.87 -11.62
C ARG A 988 -10.82 -49.97 -12.58
N SER A 989 -11.81 -50.52 -13.27
CA SER A 989 -12.70 -49.78 -14.17
C SER A 989 -13.55 -48.75 -13.40
N GLN A 990 -13.85 -47.62 -14.04
CA GLN A 990 -14.96 -46.77 -13.60
C GLN A 990 -16.28 -47.55 -13.71
N GLN A 991 -17.22 -47.31 -12.79
CA GLN A 991 -18.62 -47.70 -12.93
C GLN A 991 -19.43 -46.42 -13.10
N ASP A 992 -20.12 -46.26 -14.23
CA ASP A 992 -20.92 -45.07 -14.52
C ASP A 992 -22.10 -44.88 -13.55
N ALA A 993 -22.48 -45.94 -12.83
CA ALA A 993 -23.51 -45.95 -11.79
C ALA A 993 -22.96 -45.80 -10.35
N TRP A 994 -21.65 -45.63 -10.15
CA TRP A 994 -21.03 -45.63 -8.80
C TRP A 994 -21.60 -44.53 -7.90
N GLU A 995 -21.91 -43.35 -8.43
CA GLU A 995 -22.52 -42.25 -7.66
C GLU A 995 -23.94 -42.59 -7.16
N GLU A 996 -24.72 -43.37 -7.92
CA GLU A 996 -25.98 -43.90 -7.41
C GLU A 996 -25.79 -45.06 -6.42
N GLU A 997 -24.70 -45.83 -6.54
CA GLU A 997 -24.36 -46.92 -5.61
C GLU A 997 -23.96 -46.35 -4.24
N LEU A 998 -23.16 -45.27 -4.22
CA LEU A 998 -22.79 -44.52 -3.01
C LEU A 998 -24.02 -44.03 -2.23
N GLN A 999 -25.04 -43.50 -2.92
CA GLN A 999 -26.29 -43.06 -2.27
C GLN A 999 -27.10 -44.21 -1.65
N LYS A 1000 -26.79 -45.46 -1.97
CA LYS A 1000 -27.44 -46.68 -1.44
C LYS A 1000 -26.59 -47.39 -0.38
N MET A 1001 -25.33 -46.98 -0.18
CA MET A 1001 -24.42 -47.56 0.80
C MET A 1001 -24.75 -47.13 2.24
N SER A 1002 -24.47 -48.02 3.19
CA SER A 1002 -24.44 -47.65 4.60
C SER A 1002 -23.19 -46.84 4.94
N LEU A 1003 -23.26 -46.08 6.04
CA LEU A 1003 -22.16 -45.23 6.54
C LEU A 1003 -20.84 -46.03 6.65
N GLU A 1004 -20.88 -47.27 7.15
CA GLU A 1004 -19.70 -48.16 7.26
C GLU A 1004 -19.11 -48.60 5.92
N GLN A 1005 -19.94 -48.70 4.87
CA GLN A 1005 -19.46 -48.96 3.52
C GLN A 1005 -18.86 -47.70 2.90
N LEU A 1006 -19.43 -46.52 3.15
CA LEU A 1006 -18.87 -45.23 2.71
C LEU A 1006 -17.52 -44.92 3.37
N GLU A 1007 -17.37 -45.19 4.67
CA GLU A 1007 -16.08 -45.08 5.37
C GLU A 1007 -15.02 -46.02 4.76
N SER A 1008 -15.38 -47.30 4.54
CA SER A 1008 -14.48 -48.30 3.96
C SER A 1008 -14.11 -48.02 2.50
N GLU A 1009 -15.03 -47.48 1.70
CA GLU A 1009 -14.78 -47.16 0.30
C GLU A 1009 -14.01 -45.84 0.17
N LEU A 1010 -14.15 -44.90 1.12
CA LEU A 1010 -13.30 -43.70 1.19
C LEU A 1010 -11.84 -44.09 1.49
N GLU A 1011 -11.60 -44.89 2.53
CA GLU A 1011 -10.25 -45.40 2.86
C GLU A 1011 -9.65 -46.17 1.67
N GLN A 1012 -10.47 -46.96 0.94
CA GLN A 1012 -10.03 -47.64 -0.28
C GLN A 1012 -9.71 -46.67 -1.42
N CYS A 1013 -10.52 -45.65 -1.65
CA CYS A 1013 -10.27 -44.64 -2.68
C CYS A 1013 -9.05 -43.77 -2.36
N GLU A 1014 -8.84 -43.38 -1.10
CA GLU A 1014 -7.64 -42.66 -0.64
C GLU A 1014 -6.38 -43.50 -0.89
N LYS A 1015 -6.40 -44.78 -0.49
CA LYS A 1015 -5.29 -45.71 -0.71
C LYS A 1015 -5.00 -45.94 -2.19
N GLU A 1016 -6.03 -46.19 -3.02
CA GLU A 1016 -5.83 -46.36 -4.46
C GLU A 1016 -5.35 -45.08 -5.16
N SER A 1017 -5.77 -43.90 -4.69
CA SER A 1017 -5.25 -42.62 -5.19
C SER A 1017 -3.79 -42.40 -4.82
N ALA A 1018 -3.37 -42.82 -3.61
CA ALA A 1018 -1.97 -42.78 -3.19
C ALA A 1018 -1.09 -43.76 -3.98
N GLU A 1019 -1.52 -45.02 -4.17
CA GLU A 1019 -0.83 -46.01 -5.01
C GLU A 1019 -0.64 -45.51 -6.45
N LEU A 1020 -1.65 -44.82 -7.00
CA LEU A 1020 -1.55 -44.22 -8.33
C LEU A 1020 -0.63 -43.01 -8.37
N GLN A 1021 -0.60 -42.17 -7.33
CA GLN A 1021 0.30 -41.01 -7.28
C GLN A 1021 1.77 -41.47 -7.14
N GLU A 1022 2.04 -42.49 -6.34
CA GLU A 1022 3.36 -43.10 -6.21
C GLU A 1022 3.84 -43.71 -7.53
N TYR A 1023 2.95 -44.40 -8.27
CA TYR A 1023 3.26 -44.88 -9.61
C TYR A 1023 3.50 -43.75 -10.62
N ALA A 1024 2.67 -42.69 -10.63
CA ALA A 1024 2.87 -41.53 -11.48
C ALA A 1024 4.23 -40.86 -11.25
N ASN A 1025 4.60 -40.68 -9.98
CA ASN A 1025 5.91 -40.15 -9.58
C ASN A 1025 7.05 -41.07 -10.03
N SER A 1026 6.87 -42.39 -9.94
CA SER A 1026 7.86 -43.39 -10.37
C SER A 1026 8.07 -43.41 -11.88
N VAL A 1027 7.00 -43.24 -12.67
CA VAL A 1027 7.08 -43.07 -14.13
C VAL A 1027 7.80 -41.76 -14.48
N LEU A 1028 7.46 -40.64 -13.83
CA LEU A 1028 8.16 -39.37 -14.01
C LEU A 1028 9.65 -39.45 -13.66
N GLN A 1029 10.02 -40.23 -12.63
CA GLN A 1029 11.42 -40.47 -12.26
C GLN A 1029 12.17 -41.27 -13.34
N GLN A 1030 11.58 -42.34 -13.91
CA GLN A 1030 12.20 -43.05 -15.02
C GLN A 1030 12.40 -42.15 -16.25
N ILE A 1031 11.45 -41.26 -16.53
CA ILE A 1031 11.58 -40.27 -17.60
C ILE A 1031 12.72 -39.29 -17.28
N ALA A 1032 12.85 -38.81 -16.04
CA ALA A 1032 13.95 -37.94 -15.60
C ALA A 1032 15.32 -38.61 -15.82
N ASP A 1033 15.45 -39.88 -15.46
CA ASP A 1033 16.72 -40.61 -15.47
C ASP A 1033 17.13 -41.08 -16.88
N HIS A 1034 16.17 -41.31 -17.80
CA HIS A 1034 16.44 -41.89 -19.12
C HIS A 1034 16.14 -40.98 -20.32
N CYS A 1035 15.18 -40.05 -20.22
CA CYS A 1035 14.74 -39.16 -21.31
C CYS A 1035 14.22 -37.80 -20.78
N PRO A 1036 15.09 -36.97 -20.15
CA PRO A 1036 14.68 -35.74 -19.48
C PRO A 1036 14.07 -34.67 -20.41
N ASP A 1037 14.28 -34.75 -21.72
CA ASP A 1037 13.64 -33.90 -22.73
C ASP A 1037 12.15 -34.25 -22.97
N ILE A 1038 11.68 -35.43 -22.53
CA ILE A 1038 10.24 -35.71 -22.43
C ILE A 1038 9.62 -34.93 -21.26
N LEU A 1039 10.34 -34.71 -20.15
CA LEU A 1039 9.83 -33.84 -19.07
C LEU A 1039 9.68 -32.40 -19.54
N GLU A 1040 10.60 -31.90 -20.37
CA GLU A 1040 10.47 -30.57 -20.99
C GLU A 1040 9.19 -30.49 -21.84
N GLN A 1041 8.87 -31.51 -22.63
CA GLN A 1041 7.61 -31.59 -23.38
C GLN A 1041 6.37 -31.68 -22.48
N VAL A 1042 6.42 -32.44 -21.39
CA VAL A 1042 5.32 -32.57 -20.42
C VAL A 1042 5.10 -31.27 -19.65
N VAL A 1043 6.17 -30.56 -19.25
CA VAL A 1043 6.08 -29.24 -18.61
C VAL A 1043 5.50 -28.22 -19.57
N ASN A 1044 6.01 -28.13 -20.80
CA ASN A 1044 5.49 -27.20 -21.81
C ASN A 1044 3.99 -27.49 -22.12
N ALA A 1045 3.60 -28.76 -22.24
CA ALA A 1045 2.19 -29.13 -22.45
C ALA A 1045 1.29 -28.83 -21.24
N LEU A 1046 1.83 -28.88 -20.02
CA LEU A 1046 1.10 -28.45 -18.81
C LEU A 1046 0.97 -26.92 -18.76
N GLU A 1047 2.03 -26.17 -19.09
CA GLU A 1047 2.03 -24.71 -19.18
C GLU A 1047 1.11 -24.18 -20.29
N GLU A 1048 1.02 -24.85 -21.44
CA GLU A 1048 0.05 -24.55 -22.51
C GLU A 1048 -1.42 -24.87 -22.12
N SER A 1049 -1.64 -25.60 -21.01
CA SER A 1049 -2.97 -26.05 -20.55
C SER A 1049 -3.56 -25.26 -19.37
N CYS A 1050 -2.87 -24.21 -18.88
CA CYS A 1050 -3.24 -23.43 -17.70
C CYS A 1050 -3.69 -21.98 -18.00
#